data_AF-A0A8T1UGN5-F1
#
_entry.id   AF-A0A8T1UGN5-F1
#
_cell.length_a   1.000
_cell.length_b   1.000
_cell.length_c   1.000
_cell.angle_alpha   90.00
_cell.angle_beta   90.00
_cell.angle_gamma   90.00
#
_symmetry.space_group_name_H-M   'P 1'
#
loop_
_entity.id
_entity.type
_entity.pdbx_description
1 polymer ?
#
loop_
_entity_poly.entity_id
_entity_poly.type
_entity_poly.pdbx_seq_one_letter_code
_entity_poly.pdbx_strand_id
1 'polypeptide(L)'
;MTAHKSLDTTPRMEQGISGDDAVPTVIERYLTDEQIQQFMEKGILVVPNVLTPEEVAEARRGLHGELAKYGVDHENLEETGDNLKKLSSTGGAGGILDLFYPSWRLKVAEHEKVFAAMTDLWEATYAHNHPDFQHPFGDFDGKRGYMYINRVCYRVPDAISKKFAKKKSRPLQRSLTPHWDCCPTKMFDSGKDTPRWRPIQCITVLTSNTEPNTGGFECVPGFHKEFIDYVAKNQPKAITEAPLTAPLRRPQVCLGDFSPLRMQEDRAIIDRYQHIGCTIPREVIYTGFIPDTPMNRSYAQEQLRRYKSRLLPADHWQKDDVDARVAEDFSAHHFSALGSRLIAQYPCITTAPDVPEAPENSKRHVVVGMSGGVDSSVAALLLKRQGYHVTGVYMKNWDPSDEEGESACPVDAEYLDVQKVCEQLGIEAQMVNLVQSYWNQVFAPCLEGYEEGLTPNPDILCNREIKFKAFTEYAKEIGADYVATGHYAALRPAVEGGLPNLCAAEDDTKDQSYFLSSVDGRAFANVLFPLGGMRKTEVRQIAESEGLCTAAKKDSVGICFIGKRNFADFIHQYIQRQEGYFYTVVGEKMYPHRGFTAYTVGQGARLQGMSAKWFVVGKHKSDHSVIVAEGTRNPALFSDALFASAAQFNWMTGGLPQELRDTGRMRCFYRVRYRQDLDECTISLVSNREARTNASKLHDWQPEPVAEGEDEEGGKKSYLRVDFDHPQRGVTPEQALVLYRGDGLCYGGGPIAAAGETYYEQGKALADDVHDWHRQG
;
A
#
# COMPACT_ATOMS: atom_id res chain seq x y z
N MET A 1 -55.51 5.70 -36.14
CA MET A 1 -55.11 7.12 -36.05
C MET A 1 -55.41 7.51 -34.62
N THR A 2 -54.54 7.91 -33.71
CA THR A 2 -53.27 8.68 -33.67
C THR A 2 -53.14 8.95 -32.16
N ALA A 3 -52.03 9.09 -31.45
CA ALA A 3 -50.60 8.94 -31.63
C ALA A 3 -50.02 8.98 -30.18
N HIS A 4 -48.78 8.51 -30.02
CA HIS A 4 -47.96 8.53 -28.80
C HIS A 4 -48.02 9.82 -27.97
N LYS A 5 -47.95 9.66 -26.64
CA LYS A 5 -46.94 10.34 -25.80
C LYS A 5 -46.55 9.42 -24.63
N SER A 6 -45.32 8.93 -24.66
CA SER A 6 -44.62 8.41 -23.50
C SER A 6 -44.29 9.56 -22.56
N LEU A 7 -44.53 9.34 -21.27
CA LEU A 7 -43.81 10.03 -20.20
C LEU A 7 -43.26 8.92 -19.31
N ASP A 8 -42.13 8.39 -19.77
CA ASP A 8 -41.15 7.74 -18.93
C ASP A 8 -40.61 8.83 -17.99
N THR A 9 -41.12 8.82 -16.76
CA THR A 9 -40.57 9.57 -15.64
C THR A 9 -39.99 8.56 -14.67
N THR A 10 -38.93 7.88 -15.11
CA THR A 10 -38.04 7.17 -14.19
C THR A 10 -37.42 8.20 -13.24
N PRO A 11 -37.65 8.11 -11.91
CA PRO A 11 -36.81 8.82 -10.96
C PRO A 11 -35.41 8.18 -11.05
N ARG A 12 -34.42 8.94 -11.53
CA ARG A 12 -33.00 8.58 -11.45
C ARG A 12 -32.48 9.04 -10.09
N MET A 13 -31.87 8.11 -9.34
CA MET A 13 -31.27 8.30 -8.01
C MET A 13 -32.26 8.63 -6.86
N GLU A 14 -32.93 7.61 -6.33
CA GLU A 14 -33.47 7.57 -4.95
C GLU A 14 -33.24 6.10 -4.51
N GLN A 15 -32.50 5.71 -3.47
CA GLN A 15 -32.44 6.21 -2.09
C GLN A 15 -31.08 5.83 -1.44
N GLY A 16 -30.48 6.74 -0.67
CA GLY A 16 -29.60 6.40 0.45
C GLY A 16 -28.14 5.95 0.25
N ILE A 17 -27.62 5.74 -0.96
CA ILE A 17 -26.19 5.38 -1.19
C ILE A 17 -25.56 6.32 -2.23
N SER A 18 -24.45 6.99 -1.88
CA SER A 18 -23.66 7.81 -2.79
C SER A 18 -23.02 6.95 -3.87
N GLY A 19 -23.28 7.32 -5.12
CA GLY A 19 -22.87 6.61 -6.32
C GLY A 19 -21.72 7.23 -7.09
N ASP A 20 -20.93 8.13 -6.50
CA ASP A 20 -19.85 8.83 -7.25
C ASP A 20 -18.42 8.44 -6.80
N ASP A 21 -18.27 7.73 -5.66
CA ASP A 21 -16.95 7.33 -5.13
C ASP A 21 -16.59 5.86 -5.43
N ALA A 22 -15.29 5.54 -5.49
CA ALA A 22 -14.78 4.19 -5.79
C ALA A 22 -15.04 3.15 -4.68
N VAL A 23 -15.40 3.60 -3.48
CA VAL A 23 -15.95 2.76 -2.42
C VAL A 23 -17.34 3.30 -2.12
N PRO A 24 -18.39 2.46 -2.13
CA PRO A 24 -19.75 2.96 -1.96
C PRO A 24 -19.94 3.47 -0.54
N THR A 25 -20.60 4.62 -0.42
CA THR A 25 -20.88 5.27 0.87
C THR A 25 -22.37 5.32 1.10
N VAL A 26 -22.85 4.73 2.19
CA VAL A 26 -24.26 4.78 2.56
C VAL A 26 -24.55 6.11 3.27
N ILE A 27 -25.38 6.94 2.65
CA ILE A 27 -25.73 8.29 3.14
C ILE A 27 -26.93 8.23 4.10
N GLU A 28 -27.92 7.38 3.81
CA GLU A 28 -29.12 7.27 4.64
C GLU A 28 -29.10 6.00 5.48
N ARG A 29 -29.51 6.15 6.73
CA ARG A 29 -29.60 5.06 7.69
C ARG A 29 -30.77 4.14 7.33
N TYR A 30 -30.51 2.82 7.33
CA TYR A 30 -31.47 1.77 7.02
C TYR A 30 -32.06 1.09 8.27
N LEU A 31 -31.25 0.87 9.32
CA LEU A 31 -31.68 0.24 10.56
C LEU A 31 -32.30 1.24 11.54
N THR A 32 -33.40 0.85 12.17
CA THR A 32 -34.05 1.61 13.26
C THR A 32 -33.17 1.69 14.52
N ASP A 33 -33.46 2.63 15.42
CA ASP A 33 -32.79 2.72 16.72
C ASP A 33 -32.99 1.46 17.56
N GLU A 34 -34.20 0.88 17.52
CA GLU A 34 -34.51 -0.35 18.23
C GLU A 34 -33.66 -1.53 17.73
N GLN A 35 -33.45 -1.62 16.41
CA GLN A 35 -32.63 -2.66 15.80
C GLN A 35 -31.14 -2.50 16.14
N ILE A 36 -30.62 -1.27 16.10
CA ILE A 36 -29.22 -1.01 16.50
C ILE A 36 -29.06 -1.34 17.99
N GLN A 37 -29.96 -0.85 18.86
CA GLN A 37 -29.90 -1.13 20.29
C GLN A 37 -29.98 -2.64 20.57
N GLN A 38 -30.85 -3.36 19.86
CA GLN A 38 -30.91 -4.82 19.95
C GLN A 38 -29.57 -5.47 19.61
N PHE A 39 -28.89 -5.02 18.54
CA PHE A 39 -27.57 -5.53 18.18
C PHE A 39 -26.52 -5.19 19.25
N MET A 40 -26.49 -3.94 19.74
CA MET A 40 -25.58 -3.50 20.80
C MET A 40 -25.74 -4.35 22.07
N GLU A 41 -26.97 -4.71 22.42
CA GLU A 41 -27.29 -5.53 23.59
C GLU A 41 -26.98 -7.01 23.40
N LYS A 42 -27.34 -7.58 22.25
CA LYS A 42 -27.36 -9.03 22.04
C LYS A 42 -26.21 -9.57 21.18
N GLY A 43 -25.50 -8.71 20.44
CA GLY A 43 -24.46 -9.10 19.49
C GLY A 43 -24.98 -9.86 18.27
N ILE A 44 -26.31 -9.92 18.11
CA ILE A 44 -27.01 -10.54 16.99
C ILE A 44 -28.28 -9.75 16.66
N LEU A 45 -28.52 -9.60 15.36
CA LEU A 45 -29.71 -8.96 14.82
C LEU A 45 -30.24 -9.77 13.64
N VAL A 46 -31.56 -9.94 13.59
CA VAL A 46 -32.26 -10.50 12.43
C VAL A 46 -32.99 -9.35 11.75
N VAL A 47 -32.68 -9.11 10.49
CA VAL A 47 -33.33 -8.08 9.68
C VAL A 47 -34.29 -8.77 8.71
N PRO A 48 -35.61 -8.67 8.91
CA PRO A 48 -36.58 -9.31 8.03
C PRO A 48 -36.70 -8.57 6.69
N ASN A 49 -37.18 -9.26 5.66
CA ASN A 49 -37.59 -8.67 4.37
C ASN A 49 -36.50 -7.86 3.65
N VAL A 50 -35.24 -8.26 3.81
CA VAL A 50 -34.12 -7.65 3.09
C VAL A 50 -34.21 -7.96 1.59
N LEU A 51 -34.51 -9.22 1.25
CA LEU A 51 -34.83 -9.66 -0.11
C LEU A 51 -36.35 -9.73 -0.31
N THR A 52 -36.79 -9.42 -1.52
CA THR A 52 -38.16 -9.64 -1.99
C THR A 52 -38.46 -11.14 -2.19
N PRO A 53 -39.73 -11.57 -2.14
CA PRO A 53 -40.10 -12.95 -2.45
C PRO A 53 -39.61 -13.43 -3.83
N GLU A 54 -39.60 -12.54 -4.82
CA GLU A 54 -39.15 -12.82 -6.19
C GLU A 54 -37.64 -13.06 -6.25
N GLU A 55 -36.83 -12.23 -5.59
CA GLU A 55 -35.37 -12.39 -5.48
C GLU A 55 -35.01 -13.67 -4.74
N VAL A 56 -35.73 -13.98 -3.66
CA VAL A 56 -35.59 -15.26 -2.96
C VAL A 56 -35.89 -16.41 -3.92
N ALA A 57 -37.02 -16.38 -4.63
CA ALA A 57 -37.38 -17.43 -5.57
C ALA A 57 -36.35 -17.59 -6.70
N GLU A 58 -35.77 -16.50 -7.21
CA GLU A 58 -34.69 -16.54 -8.21
C GLU A 58 -33.41 -17.17 -7.67
N ALA A 59 -32.94 -16.73 -6.50
CA ALA A 59 -31.75 -17.29 -5.86
C ALA A 59 -31.91 -18.78 -5.58
N ARG A 60 -33.08 -19.20 -5.10
CA ARG A 60 -33.40 -20.62 -4.85
C ARG A 60 -33.41 -21.44 -6.14
N ARG A 61 -34.03 -20.95 -7.22
CA ARG A 61 -33.97 -21.61 -8.54
C ARG A 61 -32.53 -21.78 -9.03
N GLY A 62 -31.70 -20.74 -8.87
CA GLY A 62 -30.28 -20.79 -9.20
C GLY A 62 -29.52 -21.85 -8.40
N LEU A 63 -29.71 -21.87 -7.08
CA LEU A 63 -29.12 -22.88 -6.20
C LEU A 63 -29.56 -24.29 -6.57
N HIS A 64 -30.85 -24.52 -6.75
CA HIS A 64 -31.39 -25.84 -7.13
C HIS A 64 -30.89 -26.28 -8.51
N GLY A 65 -30.71 -25.34 -9.44
CA GLY A 65 -30.08 -25.58 -10.73
C GLY A 65 -28.63 -26.06 -10.59
N GLU A 66 -27.82 -25.43 -9.74
CA GLU A 66 -26.46 -25.90 -9.46
C GLU A 66 -26.47 -27.28 -8.79
N LEU A 67 -27.33 -27.50 -7.80
CA LEU A 67 -27.49 -28.81 -7.13
C LEU A 67 -27.81 -29.94 -8.13
N ALA A 68 -28.71 -29.68 -9.08
CA ALA A 68 -29.12 -30.65 -10.09
C ALA A 68 -27.94 -31.11 -10.99
N LYS A 69 -26.98 -30.23 -11.31
CA LYS A 69 -25.78 -30.57 -12.11
C LYS A 69 -24.94 -31.67 -11.46
N TYR A 70 -25.00 -31.80 -10.14
CA TYR A 70 -24.28 -32.81 -9.37
C TYR A 70 -25.18 -33.98 -8.93
N GLY A 71 -26.41 -34.02 -9.42
CA GLY A 71 -27.40 -35.06 -9.14
C GLY A 71 -28.09 -34.93 -7.79
N VAL A 72 -28.21 -33.72 -7.25
CA VAL A 72 -29.05 -33.44 -6.07
C VAL A 72 -30.39 -32.87 -6.53
N ASP A 73 -31.48 -33.54 -6.20
CA ASP A 73 -32.84 -33.10 -6.48
C ASP A 73 -33.48 -32.55 -5.18
N HIS A 74 -33.89 -31.27 -5.21
CA HIS A 74 -34.52 -30.60 -4.06
C HIS A 74 -35.81 -31.29 -3.61
N GLU A 75 -36.55 -31.90 -4.54
CA GLU A 75 -37.81 -32.59 -4.26
C GLU A 75 -37.61 -34.06 -3.86
N ASN A 76 -36.42 -34.62 -4.12
CA ASN A 76 -36.07 -36.01 -3.78
C ASN A 76 -34.76 -36.11 -3.00
N LEU A 77 -34.66 -35.36 -1.89
CA LEU A 77 -33.47 -35.34 -1.04
C LEU A 77 -33.22 -36.67 -0.32
N GLU A 78 -34.24 -37.51 -0.14
CA GLU A 78 -34.08 -38.82 0.52
C GLU A 78 -33.20 -39.78 -0.28
N GLU A 79 -33.27 -39.73 -1.61
CA GLU A 79 -32.45 -40.58 -2.48
C GLU A 79 -31.20 -39.86 -2.98
N THR A 80 -31.29 -38.54 -3.19
CA THR A 80 -30.24 -37.78 -3.90
C THR A 80 -29.36 -36.94 -2.98
N GLY A 81 -29.75 -36.71 -1.72
CA GLY A 81 -29.06 -35.78 -0.82
C GLY A 81 -27.59 -36.11 -0.51
N ASP A 82 -27.17 -37.39 -0.60
CA ASP A 82 -25.77 -37.78 -0.40
C ASP A 82 -24.83 -37.16 -1.46
N ASN A 83 -25.37 -36.80 -2.64
CA ASN A 83 -24.60 -36.18 -3.71
C ASN A 83 -24.10 -34.76 -3.34
N LEU A 84 -24.63 -34.13 -2.29
CA LEU A 84 -24.11 -32.85 -1.77
C LEU A 84 -22.61 -32.93 -1.44
N LYS A 85 -22.09 -34.11 -1.10
CA LYS A 85 -20.64 -34.35 -0.89
C LYS A 85 -19.78 -33.98 -2.09
N LYS A 86 -20.34 -34.06 -3.30
CA LYS A 86 -19.61 -33.77 -4.54
C LYS A 86 -19.33 -32.27 -4.72
N LEU A 87 -20.13 -31.40 -4.11
CA LEU A 87 -19.94 -29.94 -4.14
C LEU A 87 -19.28 -29.40 -2.86
N SER A 88 -18.68 -30.26 -2.04
CA SER A 88 -18.28 -29.89 -0.69
C SER A 88 -16.91 -30.42 -0.31
N SER A 89 -15.93 -29.52 -0.19
CA SER A 89 -14.60 -29.76 0.36
C SER A 89 -14.64 -30.31 1.80
N THR A 90 -15.72 -30.08 2.53
CA THR A 90 -15.92 -30.61 3.89
C THR A 90 -16.59 -31.99 3.89
N GLY A 91 -16.84 -32.58 2.71
CA GLY A 91 -17.56 -33.85 2.57
C GLY A 91 -19.02 -33.75 3.04
N GLY A 92 -19.63 -32.58 2.89
CA GLY A 92 -21.02 -32.28 3.30
C GLY A 92 -21.16 -31.77 4.73
N ALA A 93 -20.09 -31.71 5.53
CA ALA A 93 -20.17 -31.25 6.91
C ALA A 93 -20.67 -29.79 6.98
N GLY A 94 -21.56 -29.50 7.95
CA GLY A 94 -22.22 -28.21 8.10
C GLY A 94 -23.19 -27.82 6.99
N GLY A 95 -23.37 -28.65 5.96
CA GLY A 95 -24.12 -28.26 4.75
C GLY A 95 -23.37 -27.31 3.83
N ILE A 96 -22.05 -27.17 4.01
CA ILE A 96 -21.22 -26.23 3.25
C ILE A 96 -21.02 -26.72 1.81
N LEU A 97 -21.27 -25.84 0.84
CA LEU A 97 -21.06 -26.04 -0.59
C LEU A 97 -20.01 -25.03 -1.11
N ASP A 98 -19.05 -25.51 -1.90
CA ASP A 98 -18.00 -24.70 -2.52
C ASP A 98 -18.52 -23.99 -3.78
N LEU A 99 -19.53 -23.16 -3.58
CA LEU A 99 -20.12 -22.28 -4.59
C LEU A 99 -19.79 -20.82 -4.26
N PHE A 100 -19.09 -20.10 -5.13
CA PHE A 100 -18.51 -18.79 -4.83
C PHE A 100 -18.98 -17.66 -5.76
N TYR A 101 -18.92 -17.89 -7.08
CA TYR A 101 -19.20 -16.93 -8.13
C TYR A 101 -20.41 -17.24 -9.03
N PRO A 102 -21.37 -18.17 -8.74
CA PRO A 102 -22.54 -18.29 -9.60
C PRO A 102 -23.31 -16.96 -9.63
N SER A 103 -23.77 -16.56 -10.82
CA SER A 103 -24.42 -15.25 -11.02
C SER A 103 -25.61 -15.02 -10.07
N TRP A 104 -26.42 -16.04 -9.79
CA TRP A 104 -27.55 -15.93 -8.86
C TRP A 104 -27.12 -15.61 -7.42
N ARG A 105 -25.93 -16.09 -7.00
CA ARG A 105 -25.36 -15.83 -5.68
C ARG A 105 -24.77 -14.42 -5.63
N LEU A 106 -24.08 -14.00 -6.69
CA LEU A 106 -23.49 -12.66 -6.77
C LEU A 106 -24.55 -11.54 -6.73
N LYS A 107 -25.72 -11.75 -7.34
CA LYS A 107 -26.88 -10.84 -7.20
C LYS A 107 -27.30 -10.62 -5.75
N VAL A 108 -27.30 -11.67 -4.93
CA VAL A 108 -27.61 -11.57 -3.50
C VAL A 108 -26.45 -10.90 -2.74
N ALA A 109 -25.22 -11.16 -3.14
CA ALA A 109 -24.02 -10.64 -2.49
C ALA A 109 -23.81 -9.14 -2.70
N GLU A 110 -24.34 -8.55 -3.79
CA GLU A 110 -24.29 -7.11 -4.06
C GLU A 110 -25.52 -6.33 -3.56
N HIS A 111 -26.42 -6.98 -2.79
CA HIS A 111 -27.72 -6.40 -2.45
C HIS A 111 -27.60 -5.19 -1.50
N GLU A 112 -28.13 -4.04 -1.94
CA GLU A 112 -27.96 -2.73 -1.28
C GLU A 112 -28.43 -2.70 0.18
N LYS A 113 -29.58 -3.32 0.50
CA LYS A 113 -30.11 -3.33 1.87
C LYS A 113 -29.26 -4.16 2.84
N VAL A 114 -28.57 -5.19 2.33
CA VAL A 114 -27.63 -5.98 3.16
C VAL A 114 -26.41 -5.12 3.47
N PHE A 115 -25.91 -4.39 2.46
CA PHE A 115 -24.79 -3.48 2.63
C PHE A 115 -25.14 -2.33 3.58
N ALA A 116 -26.27 -1.67 3.39
CA ALA A 116 -26.76 -0.58 4.25
C ALA A 116 -26.90 -1.02 5.71
N ALA A 117 -27.51 -2.19 5.96
CA ALA A 117 -27.61 -2.74 7.31
C ALA A 117 -26.22 -2.96 7.95
N MET A 118 -25.25 -3.50 7.20
CA MET A 118 -23.90 -3.71 7.71
C MET A 118 -23.18 -2.39 8.03
N THR A 119 -23.33 -1.37 7.18
CA THR A 119 -22.73 -0.05 7.42
C THR A 119 -23.31 0.63 8.66
N ASP A 120 -24.62 0.54 8.90
CA ASP A 120 -25.22 1.08 10.12
C ASP A 120 -24.71 0.39 11.38
N LEU A 121 -24.48 -0.92 11.31
CA LEU A 121 -23.91 -1.66 12.43
C LEU A 121 -22.45 -1.27 12.65
N TRP A 122 -21.62 -1.12 11.61
CA TRP A 122 -20.23 -0.66 11.78
C TRP A 122 -20.17 0.73 12.38
N GLU A 123 -20.98 1.66 11.88
CA GLU A 123 -21.07 3.03 12.38
C GLU A 123 -21.42 3.10 13.87
N ALA A 124 -22.36 2.24 14.31
CA ALA A 124 -22.77 2.17 15.70
C ALA A 124 -21.77 1.45 16.62
N THR A 125 -20.82 0.69 16.07
CA THR A 125 -19.96 -0.22 16.84
C THR A 125 -18.48 0.11 16.65
N TYR A 126 -17.88 -0.42 15.59
CA TYR A 126 -16.44 -0.45 15.41
C TYR A 126 -15.90 0.85 14.83
N ALA A 127 -16.66 1.58 14.01
CA ALA A 127 -16.18 2.76 13.25
C ALA A 127 -15.48 3.82 14.12
N HIS A 128 -15.99 4.03 15.34
CA HIS A 128 -15.51 5.07 16.27
C HIS A 128 -14.99 4.48 17.59
N ASN A 129 -14.43 3.26 17.55
CA ASN A 129 -13.83 2.59 18.70
C ASN A 129 -14.72 2.54 19.95
N HIS A 130 -15.99 2.15 19.79
CA HIS A 130 -16.93 2.04 20.91
C HIS A 130 -16.35 1.15 22.04
N PRO A 131 -16.58 1.46 23.34
CA PRO A 131 -16.01 0.72 24.46
C PRO A 131 -16.23 -0.80 24.40
N ASP A 132 -17.42 -1.22 23.95
CA ASP A 132 -17.78 -2.63 23.79
C ASP A 132 -17.32 -3.25 22.44
N PHE A 133 -16.86 -2.44 21.48
CA PHE A 133 -16.56 -2.86 20.09
C PHE A 133 -15.23 -2.27 19.61
N GLN A 134 -14.18 -2.76 20.22
CA GLN A 134 -12.91 -2.06 20.29
C GLN A 134 -11.90 -2.74 19.32
N HIS A 135 -11.06 -1.97 18.61
CA HIS A 135 -10.06 -2.50 17.65
C HIS A 135 -8.84 -1.55 17.49
N PRO A 136 -7.76 -1.91 16.76
CA PRO A 136 -6.53 -1.12 16.69
C PRO A 136 -6.37 -0.26 15.44
N PHE A 137 -7.32 -0.27 14.50
CA PHE A 137 -7.22 0.48 13.24
C PHE A 137 -7.53 1.98 13.39
N GLY A 138 -7.83 2.46 14.60
CA GLY A 138 -8.30 3.84 14.80
C GLY A 138 -9.72 4.02 14.26
N ASP A 139 -10.16 5.25 14.12
CA ASP A 139 -11.49 5.50 13.55
C ASP A 139 -11.47 5.24 12.04
N PHE A 140 -12.56 4.70 11.52
CA PHE A 140 -12.76 4.49 10.08
C PHE A 140 -14.18 4.89 9.68
N ASP A 141 -14.38 5.10 8.39
CA ASP A 141 -15.71 5.42 7.85
C ASP A 141 -16.59 4.16 7.85
N GLY A 142 -17.50 4.05 8.81
CA GLY A 142 -18.43 2.94 8.95
C GLY A 142 -19.46 2.86 7.82
N LYS A 143 -19.54 3.88 6.96
CA LYS A 143 -20.42 3.90 5.78
C LYS A 143 -19.79 3.28 4.54
N ARG A 144 -18.55 2.80 4.62
CA ARG A 144 -17.75 2.28 3.50
C ARG A 144 -17.27 0.85 3.73
N GLY A 145 -17.26 0.05 2.66
CA GLY A 145 -16.75 -1.32 2.72
C GLY A 145 -16.75 -2.07 1.40
N TYR A 146 -16.31 -3.32 1.46
CA TYR A 146 -16.16 -4.24 0.32
C TYR A 146 -16.98 -5.51 0.52
N MET A 147 -17.46 -6.10 -0.57
CA MET A 147 -18.12 -7.39 -0.57
C MET A 147 -17.12 -8.49 -0.21
N TYR A 148 -17.55 -9.35 0.71
CA TYR A 148 -16.82 -10.53 1.11
C TYR A 148 -17.46 -11.79 0.51
N ILE A 149 -16.73 -12.47 -0.39
CA ILE A 149 -17.23 -13.68 -1.06
C ILE A 149 -16.88 -14.91 -0.23
N ASN A 150 -17.89 -15.73 0.06
CA ASN A 150 -17.76 -17.00 0.76
C ASN A 150 -18.80 -18.00 0.23
N ARG A 151 -18.75 -19.21 0.80
CA ARG A 151 -19.49 -20.41 0.41
C ARG A 151 -21.01 -20.29 0.58
N VAL A 152 -21.73 -21.28 0.07
CA VAL A 152 -23.17 -21.44 0.28
C VAL A 152 -23.42 -22.56 1.29
N CYS A 153 -24.53 -22.47 2.03
CA CYS A 153 -25.03 -23.54 2.89
C CYS A 153 -26.30 -24.14 2.29
N TYR A 154 -26.33 -25.46 2.17
CA TYR A 154 -27.54 -26.24 1.93
C TYR A 154 -27.64 -27.36 2.96
N ARG A 155 -28.49 -27.18 3.96
CA ARG A 155 -28.74 -28.19 5.00
C ARG A 155 -29.98 -29.01 4.64
N VAL A 156 -29.86 -30.34 4.60
CA VAL A 156 -31.01 -31.23 4.48
C VAL A 156 -31.68 -31.40 5.86
N PRO A 157 -32.96 -31.79 5.91
CA PRO A 157 -33.61 -32.18 7.16
C PRO A 157 -32.78 -33.19 7.96
N ASP A 158 -32.74 -33.07 9.28
CA ASP A 158 -31.88 -33.90 10.13
C ASP A 158 -32.23 -35.39 10.02
N ALA A 159 -33.50 -35.71 9.77
CA ALA A 159 -33.95 -37.07 9.50
C ALA A 159 -33.27 -37.66 8.24
N ILE A 160 -33.11 -36.85 7.19
CA ILE A 160 -32.44 -37.24 5.94
C ILE A 160 -30.93 -37.30 6.15
N SER A 161 -30.34 -36.30 6.81
CA SER A 161 -28.90 -36.26 7.13
C SER A 161 -28.44 -37.51 7.91
N LYS A 162 -29.29 -38.01 8.84
CA LYS A 162 -29.05 -39.24 9.60
C LYS A 162 -29.17 -40.52 8.74
N LYS A 163 -30.07 -40.58 7.76
CA LYS A 163 -30.22 -41.74 6.85
C LYS A 163 -28.95 -42.01 6.04
N PHE A 164 -28.25 -40.95 5.63
CA PHE A 164 -26.99 -41.05 4.86
C PHE A 164 -25.75 -41.38 5.72
N ALA A 165 -25.90 -41.52 7.04
CA ALA A 165 -24.85 -42.06 7.89
C ALA A 165 -24.65 -43.56 7.58
N LYS A 166 -23.47 -43.96 7.09
CA LYS A 166 -23.11 -45.39 7.02
C LYS A 166 -23.07 -45.97 8.44
N LYS A 167 -23.39 -47.26 8.63
CA LYS A 167 -23.28 -47.94 9.94
C LYS A 167 -21.85 -47.76 10.48
N LYS A 168 -21.69 -46.92 11.53
CA LYS A 168 -20.45 -46.43 12.18
C LYS A 168 -19.87 -45.09 11.69
N SER A 169 -20.45 -44.40 10.72
CA SER A 169 -20.04 -43.05 10.31
C SER A 169 -20.91 -41.95 10.93
N ARG A 170 -20.38 -40.73 10.95
CA ARG A 170 -21.12 -39.51 11.34
C ARG A 170 -22.24 -39.21 10.32
N PRO A 171 -23.30 -38.47 10.70
CA PRO A 171 -24.32 -37.96 9.78
C PRO A 171 -23.71 -37.22 8.58
N LEU A 172 -24.43 -37.14 7.46
CA LEU A 172 -24.00 -36.39 6.28
C LEU A 172 -23.61 -34.95 6.64
N GLN A 173 -24.44 -34.31 7.46
CA GLN A 173 -24.25 -32.94 7.92
C GLN A 173 -24.28 -32.94 9.44
N ARG A 174 -23.21 -32.42 10.03
CA ARG A 174 -23.08 -32.16 11.47
C ARG A 174 -22.82 -30.69 11.71
N SER A 175 -23.33 -30.16 12.82
CA SER A 175 -22.89 -28.86 13.31
C SER A 175 -21.42 -28.96 13.73
N LEU A 176 -20.69 -27.86 13.58
CA LEU A 176 -19.37 -27.72 14.18
C LEU A 176 -19.52 -27.64 15.70
N THR A 177 -18.47 -28.00 16.43
CA THR A 177 -18.37 -27.65 17.85
C THR A 177 -18.53 -26.14 17.97
N PRO A 178 -19.27 -25.62 18.96
CA PRO A 178 -19.32 -24.18 19.24
C PRO A 178 -17.93 -23.59 19.22
N HIS A 179 -17.75 -22.46 18.55
CA HIS A 179 -16.45 -21.88 18.28
C HIS A 179 -16.56 -20.38 18.12
N TRP A 180 -15.40 -19.73 18.18
CA TRP A 180 -15.19 -18.38 17.72
C TRP A 180 -14.52 -18.48 16.35
N ASP A 181 -15.00 -17.77 15.34
CA ASP A 181 -14.39 -17.73 13.99
C ASP A 181 -13.14 -16.81 13.93
N CYS A 182 -12.50 -16.67 15.08
CA CYS A 182 -11.45 -15.73 15.41
C CYS A 182 -10.70 -16.31 16.63
N CYS A 183 -9.48 -16.82 16.41
CA CYS A 183 -8.62 -17.38 17.45
C CYS A 183 -8.12 -16.38 18.52
N PRO A 184 -8.63 -16.41 19.78
CA PRO A 184 -8.16 -15.52 20.84
C PRO A 184 -6.75 -15.85 21.33
N THR A 185 -6.18 -16.99 20.93
CA THR A 185 -4.83 -17.43 21.31
C THR A 185 -3.77 -17.13 20.25
N LYS A 186 -4.18 -16.69 19.04
CA LYS A 186 -3.31 -16.27 17.93
C LYS A 186 -3.78 -14.93 17.37
N MET A 187 -3.80 -13.90 18.22
CA MET A 187 -4.06 -12.54 17.79
C MET A 187 -2.93 -12.13 16.83
N PHE A 188 -3.27 -11.48 15.70
CA PHE A 188 -2.37 -11.07 14.60
C PHE A 188 -1.78 -12.12 13.65
N ASP A 189 -1.90 -13.42 13.91
CA ASP A 189 -1.44 -14.45 12.97
C ASP A 189 -2.64 -15.22 12.38
N SER A 190 -3.02 -14.86 11.16
CA SER A 190 -4.07 -15.56 10.41
C SER A 190 -3.63 -16.93 9.91
N GLY A 191 -2.32 -17.17 9.78
CA GLY A 191 -1.78 -18.26 8.98
C GLY A 191 -2.12 -18.15 7.48
N LYS A 192 -2.60 -16.99 7.01
CA LYS A 192 -3.04 -16.74 5.63
C LYS A 192 -2.20 -15.64 4.99
N ASP A 193 -1.80 -15.87 3.74
CA ASP A 193 -1.02 -14.93 2.93
C ASP A 193 -1.74 -13.59 2.68
N THR A 194 -3.08 -13.60 2.72
CA THR A 194 -3.91 -12.40 2.56
C THR A 194 -4.87 -12.29 3.76
N PRO A 195 -4.46 -11.62 4.86
CA PRO A 195 -5.31 -11.47 6.03
C PRO A 195 -6.48 -10.52 5.77
N ARG A 196 -7.53 -10.65 6.58
CA ARG A 196 -8.74 -9.81 6.53
C ARG A 196 -9.35 -9.65 7.91
N TRP A 197 -10.12 -8.59 8.11
CA TRP A 197 -10.86 -8.36 9.34
C TRP A 197 -12.35 -8.31 9.05
N ARG A 198 -13.08 -9.25 9.67
CA ARG A 198 -14.53 -9.38 9.57
C ARG A 198 -15.14 -9.17 10.96
N PRO A 199 -15.35 -7.91 11.39
CA PRO A 199 -15.83 -7.63 12.75
C PRO A 199 -17.27 -8.12 12.98
N ILE A 200 -18.09 -8.13 11.93
CA ILE A 200 -19.47 -8.61 11.96
C ILE A 200 -19.62 -9.68 10.88
N GLN A 201 -20.14 -10.85 11.25
CA GLN A 201 -20.53 -11.87 10.28
C GLN A 201 -21.97 -11.64 9.81
N CYS A 202 -22.21 -11.92 8.54
CA CYS A 202 -23.52 -11.80 7.92
C CYS A 202 -23.86 -13.09 7.17
N ILE A 203 -25.12 -13.50 7.26
CA ILE A 203 -25.70 -14.59 6.51
C ILE A 203 -27.02 -14.13 5.91
N THR A 204 -27.25 -14.45 4.64
CA THR A 204 -28.52 -14.18 3.97
C THR A 204 -29.31 -15.47 3.87
N VAL A 205 -30.53 -15.48 4.41
CA VAL A 205 -31.36 -16.68 4.53
C VAL A 205 -32.39 -16.71 3.39
N LEU A 206 -32.44 -17.82 2.63
CA LEU A 206 -33.38 -18.00 1.52
C LEU A 206 -34.62 -18.82 1.89
N THR A 207 -34.58 -19.57 3.00
CA THR A 207 -35.77 -20.29 3.49
C THR A 207 -36.39 -19.57 4.68
N SER A 208 -37.70 -19.33 4.63
CA SER A 208 -38.41 -18.61 5.68
C SER A 208 -38.19 -19.30 7.04
N ASN A 209 -37.55 -18.58 7.95
CA ASN A 209 -37.33 -18.99 9.32
C ASN A 209 -36.93 -17.79 10.18
N THR A 210 -37.77 -17.48 11.15
CA THR A 210 -37.51 -16.45 12.15
C THR A 210 -37.24 -17.05 13.53
N GLU A 211 -37.38 -18.37 13.69
CA GLU A 211 -37.22 -19.05 14.97
C GLU A 211 -35.74 -19.19 15.34
N PRO A 212 -35.29 -18.64 16.48
CA PRO A 212 -33.91 -18.73 16.93
C PRO A 212 -33.39 -20.17 16.99
N ASN A 213 -32.12 -20.37 16.63
CA ASN A 213 -31.39 -21.64 16.69
C ASN A 213 -31.99 -22.82 15.87
N THR A 214 -32.90 -22.54 14.95
CA THR A 214 -33.50 -23.59 14.10
C THR A 214 -32.64 -23.87 12.86
N GLY A 215 -31.87 -24.95 12.93
CA GLY A 215 -31.33 -25.66 11.76
C GLY A 215 -30.31 -24.90 10.89
N GLY A 216 -29.62 -23.86 11.38
CA GLY A 216 -28.71 -23.14 10.47
C GLY A 216 -27.67 -22.20 11.10
N PHE A 217 -27.98 -21.54 12.23
CA PHE A 217 -27.03 -20.70 12.94
C PHE A 217 -27.44 -20.61 14.41
N GLU A 218 -26.56 -21.04 15.31
CA GLU A 218 -26.73 -20.93 16.75
C GLU A 218 -25.72 -19.94 17.33
N CYS A 219 -26.15 -19.09 18.25
CA CYS A 219 -25.26 -18.16 18.95
C CYS A 219 -25.66 -18.04 20.42
N VAL A 220 -24.81 -17.37 21.20
CA VAL A 220 -25.07 -17.02 22.60
C VAL A 220 -25.27 -15.50 22.69
N PRO A 221 -26.51 -15.00 22.70
CA PRO A 221 -26.77 -13.57 22.78
C PRO A 221 -26.11 -12.91 24.00
N GLY A 222 -25.54 -11.73 23.79
CA GLY A 222 -24.90 -10.89 24.80
C GLY A 222 -23.46 -11.30 25.14
N PHE A 223 -22.97 -12.44 24.61
CA PHE A 223 -21.65 -12.95 24.97
C PHE A 223 -20.50 -12.02 24.53
N HIS A 224 -20.68 -11.18 23.52
CA HIS A 224 -19.67 -10.19 23.09
C HIS A 224 -19.25 -9.25 24.23
N LYS A 225 -20.16 -8.94 25.17
CA LYS A 225 -19.87 -8.13 26.36
C LYS A 225 -19.07 -8.86 27.43
N GLU A 226 -19.15 -10.20 27.43
CA GLU A 226 -18.42 -11.08 28.36
C GLU A 226 -17.06 -11.50 27.79
N PHE A 227 -16.79 -11.23 26.51
CA PHE A 227 -15.65 -11.78 25.78
C PHE A 227 -14.30 -11.33 26.33
N ILE A 228 -14.15 -10.06 26.69
CA ILE A 228 -12.90 -9.53 27.25
C ILE A 228 -12.54 -10.23 28.56
N ASP A 229 -13.51 -10.36 29.47
CA ASP A 229 -13.33 -11.08 30.74
C ASP A 229 -13.06 -12.57 30.52
N TYR A 230 -13.72 -13.16 29.52
CA TYR A 230 -13.48 -14.54 29.12
C TYR A 230 -12.03 -14.74 28.65
N VAL A 231 -11.52 -13.89 27.76
CA VAL A 231 -10.13 -13.96 27.27
C VAL A 231 -9.16 -13.76 28.43
N ALA A 232 -9.36 -12.75 29.28
CA ALA A 232 -8.50 -12.47 30.42
C ALA A 232 -8.36 -13.66 31.38
N LYS A 233 -9.44 -14.42 31.61
CA LYS A 233 -9.44 -15.62 32.46
C LYS A 233 -8.77 -16.84 31.82
N ASN A 234 -8.65 -16.87 30.49
CA ASN A 234 -8.30 -18.08 29.74
C ASN A 234 -7.05 -17.95 28.85
N GLN A 235 -6.29 -16.85 28.93
CA GLN A 235 -5.03 -16.69 28.19
C GLN A 235 -3.94 -17.68 28.65
N PRO A 236 -3.15 -18.25 27.72
CA PRO A 236 -1.98 -19.05 28.08
C PRO A 236 -0.88 -18.17 28.71
N LYS A 237 -0.28 -18.64 29.82
CA LYS A 237 0.79 -17.94 30.57
C LYS A 237 1.97 -17.45 29.71
N ALA A 238 2.22 -18.03 28.53
CA ALA A 238 3.32 -17.66 27.65
C ALA A 238 3.24 -16.23 27.07
N ILE A 239 2.09 -15.55 27.14
CA ILE A 239 1.94 -14.14 26.70
C ILE A 239 2.30 -13.15 27.83
N THR A 240 2.51 -13.63 29.06
CA THR A 240 2.73 -12.79 30.25
C THR A 240 4.19 -12.37 30.52
N GLU A 241 5.17 -12.81 29.72
CA GLU A 241 6.61 -12.58 29.98
C GLU A 241 7.36 -11.71 28.95
N ALA A 242 6.69 -11.13 27.95
CA ALA A 242 7.28 -10.08 27.13
C ALA A 242 7.05 -8.71 27.82
N PRO A 243 8.09 -7.86 28.01
CA PRO A 243 7.94 -6.59 28.69
C PRO A 243 6.97 -5.66 27.94
N LEU A 244 5.91 -5.27 28.63
CA LEU A 244 4.88 -4.30 28.22
C LEU A 244 5.45 -2.86 28.20
N THR A 245 6.34 -2.53 27.27
CA THR A 245 6.86 -1.15 27.09
C THR A 245 6.20 -0.37 25.95
N ALA A 246 5.32 -0.99 25.16
CA ALA A 246 4.42 -0.26 24.27
C ALA A 246 3.08 0.01 24.98
N PRO A 247 2.36 1.12 24.67
CA PRO A 247 1.07 1.43 25.28
C PRO A 247 0.01 0.41 24.84
N LEU A 248 -0.03 -0.74 25.51
CA LEU A 248 -1.09 -1.74 25.39
C LEU A 248 -2.34 -1.21 26.11
N ARG A 249 -3.05 -0.33 25.40
CA ARG A 249 -4.45 0.04 25.67
C ARG A 249 -5.36 -0.11 24.44
N ARG A 250 -4.88 -0.70 23.34
CA ARG A 250 -5.69 -0.95 22.14
C ARG A 250 -5.92 -2.47 21.94
N PRO A 251 -7.15 -2.92 21.68
CA PRO A 251 -7.45 -4.33 21.41
C PRO A 251 -6.71 -4.84 20.18
N GLN A 252 -6.20 -6.05 20.30
CA GLN A 252 -5.53 -6.78 19.24
C GLN A 252 -6.57 -7.36 18.27
N VAL A 253 -6.34 -7.30 16.95
CA VAL A 253 -7.31 -7.89 15.99
C VAL A 253 -7.14 -9.39 15.93
N CYS A 254 -8.27 -10.07 16.01
CA CYS A 254 -8.30 -11.47 15.70
C CYS A 254 -8.32 -11.71 14.19
N LEU A 255 -7.24 -12.30 13.66
CA LEU A 255 -7.08 -12.61 12.24
C LEU A 255 -7.10 -14.13 11.96
N GLY A 256 -7.02 -14.97 13.01
CA GLY A 256 -6.88 -16.43 12.95
C GLY A 256 -8.15 -17.20 12.58
N ASP A 257 -7.96 -18.46 12.17
CA ASP A 257 -9.04 -19.45 11.95
C ASP A 257 -9.83 -19.75 13.25
N PHE A 258 -10.91 -20.53 13.12
CA PHE A 258 -11.82 -20.79 14.22
C PHE A 258 -11.16 -21.51 15.41
N SER A 259 -11.57 -21.16 16.62
CA SER A 259 -11.17 -21.80 17.87
C SER A 259 -12.37 -22.45 18.54
N PRO A 260 -12.37 -23.79 18.71
CA PRO A 260 -13.47 -24.47 19.39
C PRO A 260 -13.52 -24.09 20.87
N LEU A 261 -14.74 -23.95 21.39
CA LEU A 261 -15.01 -23.93 22.82
C LEU A 261 -14.60 -25.28 23.43
N ARG A 262 -13.97 -25.21 24.61
CA ARG A 262 -13.56 -26.39 25.37
C ARG A 262 -14.78 -26.94 26.10
N MET A 263 -15.16 -28.16 25.76
CA MET A 263 -16.46 -28.73 26.13
C MET A 263 -16.72 -28.79 27.65
N GLN A 264 -15.67 -28.88 28.47
CA GLN A 264 -15.78 -28.94 29.93
C GLN A 264 -15.61 -27.56 30.56
N GLU A 265 -14.57 -26.82 30.16
CA GLU A 265 -14.16 -25.56 30.75
C GLU A 265 -15.10 -24.40 30.37
N ASP A 266 -15.68 -24.46 29.17
CA ASP A 266 -16.57 -23.43 28.64
C ASP A 266 -18.05 -23.87 28.71
N ARG A 267 -18.36 -24.86 29.58
CA ARG A 267 -19.68 -25.49 29.67
C ARG A 267 -20.81 -24.50 29.96
N ALA A 268 -20.56 -23.52 30.81
CA ALA A 268 -21.53 -22.47 31.14
C ALA A 268 -21.94 -21.62 29.93
N ILE A 269 -21.05 -21.47 28.94
CA ILE A 269 -21.35 -20.77 27.68
C ILE A 269 -22.09 -21.73 26.74
N ILE A 270 -21.63 -22.97 26.63
CA ILE A 270 -22.20 -24.02 25.77
C ILE A 270 -23.66 -24.31 26.16
N ASP A 271 -23.99 -24.36 27.44
CA ASP A 271 -25.35 -24.64 27.91
C ASP A 271 -26.37 -23.51 27.61
N ARG A 272 -25.90 -22.34 27.17
CA ARG A 272 -26.77 -21.18 26.85
C ARG A 272 -27.35 -21.22 25.44
N TYR A 273 -26.80 -22.02 24.52
CA TYR A 273 -27.39 -22.18 23.18
C TYR A 273 -28.13 -23.52 23.08
N GLN A 274 -29.26 -23.51 22.39
CA GLN A 274 -30.10 -24.70 22.21
C GLN A 274 -30.23 -24.99 20.72
N HIS A 275 -29.67 -26.11 20.24
CA HIS A 275 -29.87 -26.53 18.85
C HIS A 275 -31.30 -27.04 18.63
N ILE A 276 -32.00 -26.45 17.66
CA ILE A 276 -33.30 -26.92 17.19
C ILE A 276 -33.10 -27.56 15.81
N GLY A 277 -33.52 -28.82 15.71
CA GLY A 277 -33.27 -29.63 14.53
C GLY A 277 -33.93 -29.10 13.26
N CYS A 278 -33.32 -29.43 12.13
CA CYS A 278 -33.76 -29.01 10.81
C CYS A 278 -34.88 -29.92 10.29
N THR A 279 -36.11 -29.40 10.13
CA THR A 279 -37.27 -30.19 9.63
C THR A 279 -37.52 -30.03 8.12
N ILE A 280 -37.09 -28.91 7.55
CA ILE A 280 -37.13 -28.60 6.11
C ILE A 280 -35.72 -28.24 5.63
N PRO A 281 -35.42 -28.28 4.33
CA PRO A 281 -34.12 -27.84 3.83
C PRO A 281 -33.81 -26.38 4.23
N ARG A 282 -32.55 -26.08 4.52
CA ARG A 282 -32.07 -24.73 4.83
C ARG A 282 -31.08 -24.26 3.79
N GLU A 283 -31.36 -23.10 3.24
CA GLU A 283 -30.62 -22.51 2.15
C GLU A 283 -30.13 -21.15 2.63
N VAL A 284 -28.82 -21.01 2.78
CA VAL A 284 -28.19 -19.80 3.33
C VAL A 284 -27.01 -19.45 2.45
N ILE A 285 -26.81 -18.17 2.19
CA ILE A 285 -25.61 -17.66 1.53
C ILE A 285 -24.73 -17.05 2.61
N TYR A 286 -23.51 -17.59 2.77
CA TYR A 286 -22.48 -16.90 3.53
C TYR A 286 -21.94 -15.79 2.63
N THR A 287 -22.45 -14.59 2.85
CA THR A 287 -21.97 -13.39 2.19
C THR A 287 -22.17 -12.23 3.14
N GLY A 288 -21.22 -11.33 3.12
CA GLY A 288 -21.26 -10.15 3.96
C GLY A 288 -20.37 -9.09 3.37
N PHE A 289 -20.07 -8.10 4.20
CA PHE A 289 -19.19 -7.03 3.83
C PHE A 289 -18.07 -6.92 4.86
N ILE A 290 -16.97 -6.30 4.44
CA ILE A 290 -15.84 -5.94 5.29
C ILE A 290 -15.66 -4.42 5.27
N PRO A 291 -15.41 -3.77 6.42
CA PRO A 291 -15.27 -2.32 6.46
C PRO A 291 -14.02 -1.88 5.70
N ASP A 292 -14.05 -0.64 5.19
CA ASP A 292 -12.93 -0.03 4.48
C ASP A 292 -11.77 0.31 5.42
N THR A 293 -10.91 -0.68 5.65
CA THR A 293 -9.66 -0.55 6.42
C THR A 293 -8.46 -0.87 5.53
N PRO A 294 -7.24 -0.39 5.84
CA PRO A 294 -6.05 -0.67 5.02
C PRO A 294 -5.86 -2.16 4.70
N MET A 295 -6.09 -3.05 5.68
CA MET A 295 -5.97 -4.49 5.48
C MET A 295 -7.08 -5.07 4.59
N ASN A 296 -8.31 -4.60 4.76
CA ASN A 296 -9.45 -5.08 3.97
C ASN A 296 -9.41 -4.58 2.52
N ARG A 297 -8.77 -3.43 2.25
CA ARG A 297 -8.49 -2.96 0.88
C ARG A 297 -7.63 -3.98 0.12
N SER A 298 -6.52 -4.40 0.72
CA SER A 298 -5.62 -5.41 0.12
C SER A 298 -6.33 -6.74 -0.09
N TYR A 299 -7.16 -7.17 0.87
CA TYR A 299 -7.97 -8.38 0.71
C TYR A 299 -8.97 -8.26 -0.45
N ALA A 300 -9.67 -7.13 -0.56
CA ALA A 300 -10.66 -6.90 -1.61
C ALA A 300 -10.02 -6.89 -3.01
N GLN A 301 -8.84 -6.30 -3.17
CA GLN A 301 -8.07 -6.32 -4.42
C GLN A 301 -7.68 -7.75 -4.81
N GLU A 302 -7.19 -8.55 -3.86
CA GLU A 302 -6.85 -9.95 -4.12
C GLU A 302 -8.09 -10.80 -4.44
N GLN A 303 -9.21 -10.56 -3.76
CA GLN A 303 -10.49 -11.21 -4.08
C GLN A 303 -10.94 -10.88 -5.51
N LEU A 304 -10.82 -9.62 -5.94
CA LEU A 304 -11.12 -9.21 -7.31
C LEU A 304 -10.21 -9.90 -8.33
N ARG A 305 -8.90 -9.94 -8.07
CA ARG A 305 -7.92 -10.61 -8.94
C ARG A 305 -8.30 -12.08 -9.11
N ARG A 306 -8.58 -12.77 -8.01
CA ARG A 306 -9.00 -14.18 -8.01
C ARG A 306 -10.32 -14.40 -8.74
N TYR A 307 -11.30 -13.53 -8.54
CA TYR A 307 -12.57 -13.56 -9.29
C TYR A 307 -12.32 -13.44 -10.80
N LYS A 308 -11.55 -12.42 -11.25
CA LYS A 308 -11.21 -12.22 -12.67
C LYS A 308 -10.46 -13.41 -13.27
N SER A 309 -9.58 -14.04 -12.47
CA SER A 309 -8.79 -15.20 -12.88
C SER A 309 -9.50 -16.55 -12.70
N ARG A 310 -10.74 -16.56 -12.18
CA ARG A 310 -11.53 -17.77 -11.86
C ARG A 310 -10.85 -18.70 -10.84
N LEU A 311 -10.13 -18.12 -9.90
CA LEU A 311 -9.46 -18.82 -8.80
C LEU A 311 -10.40 -18.89 -7.58
N LEU A 312 -10.21 -19.91 -6.75
CA LEU A 312 -10.83 -19.95 -5.42
C LEU A 312 -10.53 -18.66 -4.65
N PRO A 313 -11.47 -18.15 -3.84
CA PRO A 313 -11.22 -16.97 -3.00
C PRO A 313 -9.97 -17.11 -2.13
N ALA A 314 -9.40 -15.97 -1.73
CA ALA A 314 -8.14 -15.90 -0.99
C ALA A 314 -8.15 -16.62 0.37
N ASP A 315 -9.34 -16.98 0.88
CA ASP A 315 -9.48 -17.73 2.12
C ASP A 315 -9.57 -19.24 1.95
N HIS A 316 -9.68 -19.71 0.71
CA HIS A 316 -10.02 -21.10 0.37
C HIS A 316 -8.99 -21.74 -0.56
N TRP A 317 -7.87 -21.06 -0.83
CA TRP A 317 -6.76 -21.64 -1.58
C TRP A 317 -6.08 -22.75 -0.76
N GLN A 318 -5.49 -23.73 -1.45
CA GLN A 318 -4.81 -24.86 -0.81
C GLN A 318 -3.32 -24.60 -0.80
N LYS A 319 -2.64 -24.85 0.33
CA LYS A 319 -1.20 -24.62 0.52
C LYS A 319 -0.31 -25.16 -0.61
N ASP A 320 -0.78 -26.19 -1.31
CA ASP A 320 -0.06 -26.89 -2.37
C ASP A 320 -0.57 -26.55 -3.81
N ASP A 321 -1.60 -25.71 -3.94
CA ASP A 321 -2.17 -25.28 -5.23
C ASP A 321 -2.70 -23.83 -5.16
N VAL A 322 -1.80 -22.89 -5.46
CA VAL A 322 -2.08 -21.44 -5.45
C VAL A 322 -3.05 -21.00 -6.56
N ASP A 323 -3.21 -21.83 -7.60
CA ASP A 323 -3.99 -21.54 -8.81
C ASP A 323 -5.26 -22.41 -8.93
N ALA A 324 -5.68 -23.01 -7.82
CA ALA A 324 -6.91 -23.80 -7.75
C ALA A 324 -8.11 -22.99 -8.26
N ARG A 325 -8.77 -23.51 -9.29
CA ARG A 325 -9.92 -22.87 -9.96
C ARG A 325 -11.24 -23.25 -9.31
N VAL A 326 -12.22 -22.37 -9.42
CA VAL A 326 -13.61 -22.73 -9.07
C VAL A 326 -14.12 -23.82 -10.02
N ALA A 327 -14.88 -24.77 -9.47
CA ALA A 327 -15.44 -25.91 -10.21
C ALA A 327 -16.81 -25.61 -10.84
N GLU A 328 -17.45 -24.51 -10.44
CA GLU A 328 -18.75 -24.07 -10.94
C GLU A 328 -18.67 -23.48 -12.35
N ASP A 329 -19.78 -23.54 -13.10
CA ASP A 329 -19.86 -22.93 -14.42
C ASP A 329 -19.72 -21.41 -14.31
N PHE A 330 -18.57 -20.90 -14.72
CA PHE A 330 -18.33 -19.47 -14.71
C PHE A 330 -19.14 -18.78 -15.82
N SER A 331 -20.13 -18.00 -15.40
CA SER A 331 -20.76 -16.98 -16.25
C SER A 331 -20.21 -15.63 -15.86
N ALA A 332 -19.84 -14.81 -16.84
CA ALA A 332 -19.48 -13.42 -16.58
C ALA A 332 -20.70 -12.73 -15.95
N HIS A 333 -20.62 -12.45 -14.65
CA HIS A 333 -21.66 -11.76 -13.93
C HIS A 333 -21.50 -10.26 -14.20
N HIS A 334 -22.56 -9.64 -14.69
CA HIS A 334 -22.60 -8.20 -14.87
C HIS A 334 -23.03 -7.59 -13.53
N PHE A 335 -22.05 -7.13 -12.77
CA PHE A 335 -22.31 -6.44 -11.51
C PHE A 335 -23.11 -5.17 -11.75
N SER A 336 -23.99 -4.84 -10.80
CA SER A 336 -24.59 -3.52 -10.69
C SER A 336 -23.50 -2.46 -10.45
N ALA A 337 -23.82 -1.17 -10.66
CA ALA A 337 -22.90 -0.08 -10.34
C ALA A 337 -22.43 -0.10 -8.87
N LEU A 338 -23.30 -0.54 -7.96
CA LEU A 338 -22.95 -0.75 -6.55
C LEU A 338 -22.04 -1.97 -6.39
N GLY A 339 -22.43 -3.11 -6.97
CA GLY A 339 -21.67 -4.36 -6.91
C GLY A 339 -20.26 -4.25 -7.46
N SER A 340 -20.07 -3.51 -8.55
CA SER A 340 -18.75 -3.24 -9.12
C SER A 340 -17.83 -2.52 -8.11
N ARG A 341 -18.33 -1.56 -7.33
CA ARG A 341 -17.53 -0.93 -6.27
C ARG A 341 -17.32 -1.86 -5.08
N LEU A 342 -18.35 -2.61 -4.70
CA LEU A 342 -18.27 -3.55 -3.59
C LEU A 342 -17.24 -4.65 -3.85
N ILE A 343 -17.11 -5.14 -5.08
CA ILE A 343 -16.03 -6.09 -5.45
C ILE A 343 -14.69 -5.38 -5.72
N ALA A 344 -14.57 -4.09 -5.43
CA ALA A 344 -13.40 -3.26 -5.68
C ALA A 344 -12.96 -3.22 -7.16
N GLN A 345 -13.87 -3.42 -8.13
CA GLN A 345 -13.54 -3.22 -9.56
C GLN A 345 -13.02 -1.83 -9.83
N TYR A 346 -13.52 -0.86 -9.07
CA TYR A 346 -12.97 0.48 -8.97
C TYR A 346 -12.03 0.47 -7.77
N PRO A 347 -10.69 0.54 -7.98
CA PRO A 347 -9.79 0.67 -6.85
C PRO A 347 -10.18 1.91 -6.06
N CYS A 348 -10.15 1.83 -4.72
CA CYS A 348 -10.25 3.01 -3.86
C CYS A 348 -9.35 4.09 -4.47
N ILE A 349 -9.89 5.28 -4.77
CA ILE A 349 -9.17 6.33 -5.50
C ILE A 349 -7.92 6.70 -4.71
N THR A 350 -6.86 6.00 -5.05
CA THR A 350 -5.51 6.48 -5.20
C THR A 350 -5.19 6.27 -6.68
N THR A 351 -6.08 6.79 -7.54
CA THR A 351 -5.97 6.99 -9.00
C THR A 351 -5.40 5.87 -9.87
N ALA A 352 -6.30 5.27 -10.64
CA ALA A 352 -6.17 5.27 -12.09
C ALA A 352 -7.55 5.66 -12.68
N PRO A 353 -7.61 6.43 -13.77
CA PRO A 353 -8.86 6.87 -14.38
C PRO A 353 -9.68 5.68 -14.87
N ASP A 354 -11.00 5.87 -14.92
CA ASP A 354 -11.97 4.95 -15.51
C ASP A 354 -11.46 4.35 -16.83
N VAL A 355 -11.77 3.08 -17.08
CA VAL A 355 -11.91 2.55 -18.43
C VAL A 355 -13.34 2.91 -18.84
N PRO A 356 -13.56 3.93 -19.67
CA PRO A 356 -14.85 4.10 -20.32
C PRO A 356 -14.97 2.97 -21.34
N GLU A 357 -16.21 2.61 -21.67
CA GLU A 357 -16.50 2.03 -22.98
C GLU A 357 -15.72 2.81 -24.05
N ALA A 358 -14.89 2.16 -24.87
CA ALA A 358 -14.18 2.88 -25.93
C ALA A 358 -15.24 3.54 -26.85
N PRO A 359 -15.15 4.87 -27.12
CA PRO A 359 -13.97 5.48 -27.69
C PRO A 359 -13.70 6.95 -27.26
N GLU A 360 -12.94 7.18 -26.18
CA GLU A 360 -12.37 8.52 -25.89
C GLU A 360 -10.83 8.53 -25.76
N ASN A 361 -10.22 7.47 -25.20
CA ASN A 361 -8.77 7.40 -24.98
C ASN A 361 -7.93 7.18 -26.23
N SER A 362 -8.48 6.62 -27.32
CA SER A 362 -7.73 6.41 -28.56
C SER A 362 -7.30 7.72 -29.25
N LYS A 363 -7.90 8.85 -28.83
CA LYS A 363 -7.52 10.20 -29.28
C LYS A 363 -6.42 10.83 -28.44
N ARG A 364 -6.12 10.30 -27.25
CA ARG A 364 -5.14 10.89 -26.33
C ARG A 364 -3.77 10.25 -26.50
N HIS A 365 -2.76 11.06 -26.77
CA HIS A 365 -1.39 10.63 -27.03
C HIS A 365 -0.57 10.64 -25.73
N VAL A 366 0.04 9.50 -25.41
CA VAL A 366 0.91 9.33 -24.25
C VAL A 366 2.31 8.97 -24.71
N VAL A 367 3.28 9.76 -24.26
CA VAL A 367 4.70 9.49 -24.48
C VAL A 367 5.29 8.83 -23.24
N VAL A 368 5.79 7.60 -23.41
CA VAL A 368 6.37 6.81 -22.31
C VAL A 368 7.88 6.92 -22.37
N GLY A 369 8.51 7.45 -21.33
CA GLY A 369 9.96 7.42 -21.17
C GLY A 369 10.44 5.99 -20.91
N MET A 370 11.12 5.39 -21.89
CA MET A 370 11.58 4.00 -21.85
C MET A 370 13.09 3.92 -21.67
N SER A 371 13.54 3.24 -20.61
CA SER A 371 14.96 3.06 -20.30
C SER A 371 15.55 1.75 -20.84
N GLY A 372 14.75 0.96 -21.56
CA GLY A 372 15.08 -0.42 -21.93
C GLY A 372 15.02 -1.40 -20.76
N GLY A 373 14.42 -1.00 -19.63
CA GLY A 373 14.15 -1.85 -18.46
C GLY A 373 12.71 -2.37 -18.40
N VAL A 374 12.50 -3.42 -17.60
CA VAL A 374 11.20 -4.11 -17.48
C VAL A 374 10.06 -3.18 -17.03
N ASP A 375 10.35 -2.23 -16.15
CA ASP A 375 9.33 -1.33 -15.57
C ASP A 375 8.72 -0.44 -16.65
N SER A 376 9.54 0.24 -17.44
CA SER A 376 9.04 1.07 -18.55
C SER A 376 8.34 0.25 -19.63
N SER A 377 8.77 -0.99 -19.88
CA SER A 377 8.11 -1.89 -20.85
C SER A 377 6.68 -2.23 -20.42
N VAL A 378 6.50 -2.58 -19.14
CA VAL A 378 5.18 -2.89 -18.60
C VAL A 378 4.32 -1.64 -18.49
N ALA A 379 4.89 -0.49 -18.12
CA ALA A 379 4.17 0.78 -18.11
C ALA A 379 3.58 1.12 -19.51
N ALA A 380 4.37 0.97 -20.57
CA ALA A 380 3.91 1.18 -21.95
C ALA A 380 2.82 0.17 -22.35
N LEU A 381 2.99 -1.10 -21.99
CA LEU A 381 1.98 -2.14 -22.23
C LEU A 381 0.64 -1.81 -21.54
N LEU A 382 0.67 -1.41 -20.27
CA LEU A 382 -0.53 -1.10 -19.50
C LEU A 382 -1.31 0.08 -20.11
N LEU A 383 -0.60 1.14 -20.51
CA LEU A 383 -1.21 2.29 -21.17
C LEU A 383 -1.78 1.91 -22.54
N LYS A 384 -1.08 1.06 -23.30
CA LYS A 384 -1.63 0.53 -24.56
C LYS A 384 -2.92 -0.27 -24.31
N ARG A 385 -2.96 -1.12 -23.27
CA ARG A 385 -4.16 -1.88 -22.88
C ARG A 385 -5.33 -0.99 -22.46
N GLN A 386 -5.04 0.17 -21.88
CA GLN A 386 -6.04 1.20 -21.53
C GLN A 386 -6.54 2.00 -22.74
N GLY A 387 -6.01 1.73 -23.94
CA GLY A 387 -6.50 2.28 -25.20
C GLY A 387 -5.87 3.61 -25.63
N TYR A 388 -4.78 4.05 -24.99
CA TYR A 388 -4.05 5.26 -25.39
C TYR A 388 -3.30 5.07 -26.71
N HIS A 389 -3.10 6.16 -27.46
CA HIS A 389 -2.06 6.21 -28.48
C HIS A 389 -0.71 6.34 -27.78
N VAL A 390 0.14 5.32 -27.85
CA VAL A 390 1.39 5.27 -27.07
C VAL A 390 2.60 5.39 -28.00
N THR A 391 3.53 6.28 -27.65
CA THR A 391 4.88 6.35 -28.25
C THR A 391 5.91 6.08 -27.16
N GLY A 392 6.79 5.11 -27.38
CA GLY A 392 7.95 4.86 -26.52
C GLY A 392 9.11 5.78 -26.91
N VAL A 393 9.66 6.52 -25.95
CA VAL A 393 10.79 7.42 -26.19
C VAL A 393 11.96 7.04 -25.30
N TYR A 394 13.10 6.78 -25.92
CA TYR A 394 14.38 6.63 -25.24
C TYR A 394 15.10 7.98 -25.13
N MET A 395 15.55 8.33 -23.92
CA MET A 395 16.32 9.54 -23.66
C MET A 395 17.81 9.21 -23.64
N LYS A 396 18.55 9.64 -24.67
CA LYS A 396 20.01 9.58 -24.66
C LYS A 396 20.54 10.75 -23.84
N ASN A 397 20.92 10.47 -22.59
CA ASN A 397 21.36 11.47 -21.60
C ASN A 397 22.88 11.51 -21.40
N TRP A 398 23.60 10.51 -21.91
CA TRP A 398 25.04 10.40 -21.75
C TRP A 398 25.66 9.89 -23.05
N ASP A 399 26.86 10.36 -23.38
CA ASP A 399 27.62 9.85 -24.51
C ASP A 399 28.96 9.27 -24.01
N PRO A 400 29.17 7.94 -24.07
CA PRO A 400 30.41 7.33 -23.60
C PRO A 400 31.59 7.57 -24.55
N SER A 401 31.37 8.12 -25.75
CA SER A 401 32.46 8.36 -26.73
C SER A 401 33.50 9.38 -26.27
N ASP A 402 33.15 10.23 -25.31
CA ASP A 402 34.05 11.21 -24.70
C ASP A 402 34.89 10.63 -23.54
N GLU A 403 34.71 9.35 -23.21
CA GLU A 403 35.43 8.69 -22.11
C GLU A 403 36.72 7.99 -22.57
N GLU A 404 37.76 8.05 -21.74
CA GLU A 404 39.03 7.39 -22.05
C GLU A 404 38.88 5.86 -22.10
N GLY A 405 39.01 5.27 -23.29
CA GLY A 405 39.24 3.83 -23.48
C GLY A 405 38.04 2.97 -23.88
N GLU A 406 36.85 3.52 -24.10
CA GLU A 406 35.70 2.76 -24.63
C GLU A 406 35.50 3.01 -26.13
N SER A 407 35.51 1.93 -26.94
CA SER A 407 35.09 2.01 -28.34
C SER A 407 33.57 2.14 -28.36
N ALA A 408 33.05 3.36 -28.56
CA ALA A 408 31.62 3.59 -28.62
C ALA A 408 30.96 2.73 -29.72
N CYS A 409 30.05 1.84 -29.32
CA CYS A 409 29.08 1.26 -30.24
C CYS A 409 28.18 2.42 -30.73
N PRO A 410 27.86 2.54 -32.03
CA PRO A 410 27.07 3.67 -32.54
C PRO A 410 25.64 3.75 -32.00
N VAL A 411 25.15 2.67 -31.38
CA VAL A 411 23.77 2.53 -30.89
C VAL A 411 23.78 2.01 -29.46
N ASP A 412 23.08 2.71 -28.58
CA ASP A 412 22.90 2.33 -27.17
C ASP A 412 22.17 0.99 -27.09
N ALA A 413 22.72 0.03 -26.35
CA ALA A 413 22.13 -1.30 -26.20
C ALA A 413 20.72 -1.22 -25.58
N GLU A 414 20.52 -0.27 -24.67
CA GLU A 414 19.22 0.05 -24.09
C GLU A 414 18.22 0.54 -25.13
N TYR A 415 18.65 1.31 -26.13
CA TYR A 415 17.75 1.75 -27.20
C TYR A 415 17.31 0.57 -28.08
N LEU A 416 18.20 -0.39 -28.36
CA LEU A 416 17.82 -1.61 -29.07
C LEU A 416 16.75 -2.41 -28.30
N ASP A 417 16.83 -2.45 -26.97
CA ASP A 417 15.79 -3.08 -26.15
C ASP A 417 14.47 -2.29 -26.21
N VAL A 418 14.51 -0.96 -26.19
CA VAL A 418 13.32 -0.12 -26.38
C VAL A 418 12.67 -0.39 -27.74
N GLN A 419 13.45 -0.45 -28.82
CA GLN A 419 12.95 -0.73 -30.16
C GLN A 419 12.26 -2.10 -30.22
N LYS A 420 12.88 -3.15 -29.66
CA LYS A 420 12.30 -4.49 -29.60
C LYS A 420 11.00 -4.52 -28.82
N VAL A 421 10.95 -3.88 -27.65
CA VAL A 421 9.72 -3.82 -26.85
C VAL A 421 8.63 -3.07 -27.61
N CYS A 422 8.96 -1.94 -28.23
CA CYS A 422 7.99 -1.17 -29.01
C CYS A 422 7.45 -1.98 -30.21
N GLU A 423 8.31 -2.75 -30.89
CA GLU A 423 7.92 -3.69 -31.94
C GLU A 423 6.98 -4.78 -31.40
N GLN A 424 7.33 -5.45 -30.29
CA GLN A 424 6.48 -6.45 -29.62
C GLN A 424 5.11 -5.86 -29.24
N LEU A 425 5.11 -4.61 -28.78
CA LEU A 425 3.91 -3.88 -28.40
C LEU A 425 3.23 -3.20 -29.58
N GLY A 426 3.75 -3.26 -30.82
CA GLY A 426 3.17 -2.54 -31.97
C GLY A 426 2.93 -1.04 -31.71
N ILE A 427 3.89 -0.36 -31.09
CA ILE A 427 3.90 1.08 -30.82
C ILE A 427 5.14 1.73 -31.46
N GLU A 428 5.12 3.05 -31.64
CA GLU A 428 6.26 3.78 -32.21
C GLU A 428 7.39 3.92 -31.18
N ALA A 429 8.63 3.73 -31.64
CA ALA A 429 9.85 4.01 -30.87
C ALA A 429 10.56 5.26 -31.42
N GLN A 430 10.88 6.21 -30.54
CA GLN A 430 11.69 7.38 -30.86
C GLN A 430 12.87 7.51 -29.89
N MET A 431 13.87 8.30 -30.29
CA MET A 431 14.99 8.70 -29.45
C MET A 431 15.04 10.23 -29.40
N VAL A 432 15.29 10.77 -28.21
CA VAL A 432 15.64 12.17 -28.00
C VAL A 432 17.04 12.27 -27.40
N ASN A 433 17.87 13.16 -27.93
CA ASN A 433 19.19 13.45 -27.38
C ASN A 433 19.08 14.59 -26.37
N LEU A 434 19.33 14.30 -25.10
CA LEU A 434 19.32 15.24 -23.99
C LEU A 434 20.69 15.30 -23.30
N VAL A 435 21.77 14.87 -23.96
CA VAL A 435 23.14 14.85 -23.39
C VAL A 435 23.54 16.23 -22.90
N GLN A 436 23.33 17.27 -23.70
CA GLN A 436 23.68 18.65 -23.32
C GLN A 436 22.87 19.14 -22.11
N SER A 437 21.55 18.88 -22.08
CA SER A 437 20.70 19.23 -20.95
C SER A 437 21.12 18.49 -19.68
N TYR A 438 21.42 17.19 -19.79
CA TYR A 438 21.89 16.37 -18.69
C TYR A 438 23.22 16.88 -18.13
N TRP A 439 24.19 17.15 -19.01
CA TRP A 439 25.49 17.68 -18.61
C TRP A 439 25.35 18.98 -17.82
N ASN A 440 24.60 19.94 -18.36
CA ASN A 440 24.50 21.28 -17.77
C ASN A 440 23.61 21.33 -16.51
N GLN A 441 22.53 20.55 -16.46
CA GLN A 441 21.52 20.66 -15.40
C GLN A 441 21.67 19.61 -14.29
N VAL A 442 22.41 18.54 -14.56
CA VAL A 442 22.58 17.42 -13.60
C VAL A 442 24.05 17.19 -13.30
N PHE A 443 24.86 16.93 -14.32
CA PHE A 443 26.23 16.46 -14.09
C PHE A 443 27.16 17.57 -13.57
N ALA A 444 27.23 18.71 -14.24
CA ALA A 444 28.07 19.84 -13.82
C ALA A 444 27.73 20.36 -12.41
N PRO A 445 26.45 20.59 -12.03
CA PRO A 445 26.10 20.94 -10.65
C PRO A 445 26.52 19.87 -9.63
N CYS A 446 26.43 18.58 -9.98
CA CYS A 446 26.92 17.51 -9.11
C CYS A 446 28.45 17.56 -8.94
N LEU A 447 29.21 17.87 -10.01
CA LEU A 447 30.66 18.02 -9.93
C LEU A 447 31.04 19.17 -8.99
N GLU A 448 30.40 20.33 -9.13
CA GLU A 448 30.58 21.47 -8.23
C GLU A 448 30.33 21.06 -6.76
N GLY A 449 29.22 20.37 -6.50
CA GLY A 449 28.91 19.85 -5.16
C GLY A 449 29.99 18.88 -4.63
N TYR A 450 30.47 17.95 -5.45
CA TYR A 450 31.53 17.03 -5.05
C TYR A 450 32.86 17.75 -4.78
N GLU A 451 33.22 18.77 -5.55
CA GLU A 451 34.39 19.62 -5.31
C GLU A 451 34.30 20.42 -4.01
N GLU A 452 33.10 20.83 -3.61
CA GLU A 452 32.81 21.39 -2.29
C GLU A 452 32.85 20.34 -1.17
N GLY A 453 32.98 19.07 -1.52
CA GLY A 453 33.00 17.93 -0.60
C GLY A 453 31.61 17.43 -0.20
N LEU A 454 30.54 17.99 -0.76
CA LEU A 454 29.17 17.57 -0.53
C LEU A 454 28.88 16.22 -1.20
N THR A 455 27.70 15.66 -0.94
CA THR A 455 27.24 14.43 -1.59
C THR A 455 25.91 14.66 -2.30
N PRO A 456 25.91 15.34 -3.47
CA PRO A 456 24.70 15.55 -4.25
C PRO A 456 24.06 14.24 -4.73
N ASN A 457 22.74 14.29 -4.97
CA ASN A 457 21.97 13.18 -5.50
C ASN A 457 21.58 13.44 -6.98
N PRO A 458 22.33 12.89 -7.95
CA PRO A 458 22.09 13.13 -9.38
C PRO A 458 20.75 12.59 -9.87
N ASP A 459 20.18 11.56 -9.26
CA ASP A 459 18.89 10.99 -9.69
C ASP A 459 17.73 11.93 -9.36
N ILE A 460 17.82 12.69 -8.26
CA ILE A 460 16.85 13.74 -7.92
C ILE A 460 16.87 14.85 -8.97
N LEU A 461 18.07 15.33 -9.33
CA LEU A 461 18.23 16.36 -10.37
C LEU A 461 17.79 15.85 -11.75
N CYS A 462 18.11 14.59 -12.09
CA CYS A 462 17.68 13.95 -13.33
C CYS A 462 16.15 13.91 -13.45
N ASN A 463 15.43 13.57 -12.38
CA ASN A 463 13.97 13.64 -12.41
C ASN A 463 13.49 15.08 -12.60
N ARG A 464 14.00 16.04 -11.82
CA ARG A 464 13.57 17.44 -11.86
C ARG A 464 13.84 18.12 -13.20
N GLU A 465 15.06 18.01 -13.72
CA GLU A 465 15.51 18.80 -14.88
C GLU A 465 15.37 18.06 -16.21
N ILE A 466 15.41 16.73 -16.20
CA ILE A 466 15.41 15.92 -17.42
C ILE A 466 14.06 15.26 -17.62
N LYS A 467 13.65 14.34 -16.73
CA LYS A 467 12.45 13.51 -16.99
C LYS A 467 11.13 14.28 -16.90
N PHE A 468 11.02 15.27 -16.01
CA PHE A 468 9.78 16.05 -15.82
C PHE A 468 9.88 17.51 -16.27
N LYS A 469 10.95 17.85 -17.00
CA LYS A 469 11.15 19.16 -17.62
C LYS A 469 11.55 19.02 -19.09
N ALA A 470 12.82 18.73 -19.40
CA ALA A 470 13.27 18.62 -20.80
C ALA A 470 12.49 17.55 -21.61
N PHE A 471 12.25 16.39 -21.03
CA PHE A 471 11.47 15.33 -21.68
C PHE A 471 9.99 15.69 -21.83
N THR A 472 9.41 16.40 -20.84
CA THR A 472 8.04 16.88 -20.92
C THR A 472 7.86 17.99 -21.95
N GLU A 473 8.87 18.86 -22.11
CA GLU A 473 8.92 19.85 -23.20
C GLU A 473 8.97 19.16 -24.55
N TYR A 474 9.87 18.20 -24.74
CA TYR A 474 9.93 17.38 -25.95
C TYR A 474 8.60 16.65 -26.25
N ALA A 475 7.99 16.03 -25.24
CA ALA A 475 6.71 15.33 -25.40
C ALA A 475 5.60 16.28 -25.89
N LYS A 476 5.57 17.52 -25.40
CA LYS A 476 4.64 18.56 -25.89
C LYS A 476 4.92 18.95 -27.34
N GLU A 477 6.19 19.06 -27.74
CA GLU A 477 6.58 19.38 -29.12
C GLU A 477 6.08 18.33 -30.12
N ILE A 478 6.07 17.06 -29.74
CA ILE A 478 5.55 15.96 -30.58
C ILE A 478 4.04 15.72 -30.41
N GLY A 479 3.34 16.62 -29.72
CA GLY A 479 1.88 16.62 -29.61
C GLY A 479 1.29 15.67 -28.57
N ALA A 480 2.07 15.22 -27.58
CA ALA A 480 1.58 14.36 -26.52
C ALA A 480 0.70 15.11 -25.52
N ASP A 481 -0.40 14.48 -25.11
CA ASP A 481 -1.27 14.96 -24.04
C ASP A 481 -0.70 14.63 -22.66
N TYR A 482 -0.03 13.47 -22.53
CA TYR A 482 0.55 13.00 -21.27
C TYR A 482 1.97 12.46 -21.45
N VAL A 483 2.74 12.55 -20.36
CA VAL A 483 4.01 11.85 -20.19
C VAL A 483 3.83 10.72 -19.20
N ALA A 484 4.41 9.55 -19.48
CA ALA A 484 4.44 8.45 -18.54
C ALA A 484 5.86 7.95 -18.31
N THR A 485 6.10 7.38 -17.14
CA THR A 485 7.37 6.75 -16.79
C THR A 485 7.12 5.49 -15.98
N GLY A 486 8.10 4.58 -15.96
CA GLY A 486 8.05 3.37 -15.13
C GLY A 486 8.38 3.61 -13.65
N HIS A 487 8.10 4.80 -13.10
CA HIS A 487 8.34 5.04 -11.68
C HIS A 487 7.29 4.36 -10.80
N TYR A 488 7.74 3.81 -9.68
CA TYR A 488 6.89 3.36 -8.59
C TYR A 488 6.56 4.57 -7.72
N ALA A 489 5.51 5.28 -8.07
CA ALA A 489 4.91 6.36 -7.30
C ALA A 489 3.45 6.52 -7.74
N ALA A 490 2.61 7.16 -6.93
CA ALA A 490 1.22 7.43 -7.28
C ALA A 490 0.95 8.93 -7.33
N LEU A 491 0.04 9.36 -8.23
CA LEU A 491 -0.41 10.74 -8.35
C LEU A 491 -1.92 10.82 -8.11
N ARG A 492 -2.33 11.24 -6.91
CA ARG A 492 -3.76 11.40 -6.58
C ARG A 492 -4.24 12.78 -7.03
N PRO A 493 -5.53 12.95 -7.39
CA PRO A 493 -6.05 14.25 -7.79
C PRO A 493 -6.08 15.15 -6.56
N ALA A 494 -6.04 16.46 -6.78
CA ALA A 494 -6.30 17.40 -5.70
C ALA A 494 -7.77 17.37 -5.30
N VAL A 495 -8.03 17.58 -4.01
CA VAL A 495 -9.35 18.03 -3.54
C VAL A 495 -9.49 19.49 -4.00
N GLU A 496 -10.61 19.85 -4.64
CA GLU A 496 -10.94 21.23 -5.03
C GLU A 496 -10.01 21.92 -6.06
N GLY A 497 -9.53 21.20 -7.09
CA GLY A 497 -8.89 21.84 -8.26
C GLY A 497 -7.44 22.35 -8.05
N GLY A 498 -6.77 21.90 -6.98
CA GLY A 498 -5.34 22.13 -6.74
C GLY A 498 -4.39 21.25 -7.60
N LEU A 499 -3.10 21.27 -7.26
CA LEU A 499 -2.09 20.42 -7.91
C LEU A 499 -2.21 18.95 -7.48
N PRO A 500 -1.92 17.98 -8.38
CA PRO A 500 -1.90 16.57 -8.02
C PRO A 500 -1.01 16.27 -6.80
N ASN A 501 -1.45 15.35 -5.96
CA ASN A 501 -0.71 14.91 -4.79
C ASN A 501 0.21 13.74 -5.17
N LEU A 502 1.51 13.92 -5.01
CA LEU A 502 2.47 12.82 -5.08
C LEU A 502 2.32 11.94 -3.84
N CYS A 503 2.23 10.63 -4.02
CA CYS A 503 2.12 9.64 -2.96
C CYS A 503 3.15 8.52 -3.16
N ALA A 504 3.56 7.93 -2.04
CA ALA A 504 4.36 6.72 -2.04
C ALA A 504 3.68 5.60 -2.83
N ALA A 505 4.48 4.75 -3.46
CA ALA A 505 3.98 3.55 -4.13
C ALA A 505 3.40 2.54 -3.14
N GLU A 506 2.60 1.60 -3.66
CA GLU A 506 2.14 0.44 -2.91
C GLU A 506 3.28 -0.50 -2.48
N ASP A 507 4.31 -0.62 -3.31
CA ASP A 507 5.54 -1.37 -2.98
C ASP A 507 6.53 -0.45 -2.24
N ASP A 508 6.52 -0.54 -0.92
CA ASP A 508 7.41 0.22 -0.03
C ASP A 508 8.90 0.01 -0.33
N THR A 509 9.28 -1.20 -0.75
CA THR A 509 10.67 -1.55 -1.08
C THR A 509 11.16 -0.91 -2.39
N LYS A 510 10.23 -0.43 -3.21
CA LYS A 510 10.49 0.17 -4.53
C LYS A 510 9.96 1.59 -4.67
N ASP A 511 9.31 2.14 -3.65
CA ASP A 511 8.74 3.48 -3.67
C ASP A 511 9.77 4.55 -4.06
N GLN A 512 9.58 5.13 -5.24
CA GLN A 512 10.44 6.14 -5.83
C GLN A 512 9.96 7.58 -5.59
N SER A 513 8.91 7.79 -4.78
CA SER A 513 8.44 9.14 -4.41
C SER A 513 9.55 10.04 -3.83
N TYR A 514 10.55 9.44 -3.16
CA TYR A 514 11.75 10.12 -2.66
C TYR A 514 12.49 10.89 -3.77
N PHE A 515 12.69 10.24 -4.93
CA PHE A 515 13.42 10.85 -6.05
C PHE A 515 12.59 11.89 -6.83
N LEU A 516 11.28 11.88 -6.64
CA LEU A 516 10.32 12.78 -7.28
C LEU A 516 9.99 14.00 -6.42
N SER A 517 10.45 14.04 -5.17
CA SER A 517 10.10 15.06 -4.17
C SER A 517 10.51 16.49 -4.53
N SER A 518 11.51 16.66 -5.38
CA SER A 518 12.01 17.97 -5.85
C SER A 518 11.39 18.43 -7.17
N VAL A 519 10.56 17.59 -7.80
CA VAL A 519 9.85 17.94 -9.03
C VAL A 519 8.72 18.90 -8.68
N ASP A 520 8.61 20.00 -9.42
CA ASP A 520 7.51 20.95 -9.26
C ASP A 520 6.16 20.24 -9.47
N GLY A 521 5.25 20.34 -8.51
CA GLY A 521 3.97 19.63 -8.59
C GLY A 521 3.12 19.99 -9.79
N ARG A 522 3.33 21.16 -10.41
CA ARG A 522 2.70 21.55 -11.67
C ARG A 522 3.10 20.64 -12.83
N ALA A 523 4.32 20.10 -12.82
CA ALA A 523 4.77 19.17 -13.85
C ALA A 523 3.95 17.88 -13.84
N PHE A 524 3.37 17.50 -12.71
CA PHE A 524 2.57 16.27 -12.60
C PHE A 524 1.15 16.36 -13.13
N ALA A 525 0.68 17.55 -13.55
CA ALA A 525 -0.68 17.73 -14.07
C ALA A 525 -1.00 16.80 -15.26
N ASN A 526 -0.01 16.54 -16.11
CA ASN A 526 -0.14 15.68 -17.30
C ASN A 526 0.83 14.49 -17.26
N VAL A 527 1.07 13.94 -16.07
CA VAL A 527 1.96 12.79 -15.86
C VAL A 527 1.18 11.57 -15.40
N LEU A 528 1.59 10.39 -15.89
CA LEU A 528 1.06 9.10 -15.50
C LEU A 528 2.17 8.22 -14.89
N PHE A 529 1.86 7.56 -13.78
CA PHE A 529 2.68 6.51 -13.17
C PHE A 529 1.92 5.17 -13.13
N PRO A 530 1.99 4.38 -14.23
CA PRO A 530 1.17 3.17 -14.34
C PRO A 530 1.49 2.07 -13.32
N LEU A 531 2.64 2.15 -12.64
CA LEU A 531 3.13 1.13 -11.71
C LEU A 531 2.91 1.48 -10.23
N GLY A 532 2.32 2.65 -9.93
CA GLY A 532 2.22 3.16 -8.55
C GLY A 532 1.45 2.25 -7.58
N GLY A 533 0.46 1.51 -8.08
CA GLY A 533 -0.34 0.53 -7.32
C GLY A 533 0.04 -0.92 -7.63
N MET A 534 1.32 -1.19 -7.88
CA MET A 534 1.79 -2.54 -8.22
C MET A 534 3.07 -2.87 -7.46
N ARG A 535 3.18 -4.14 -7.06
CA ARG A 535 4.44 -4.71 -6.58
C ARG A 535 5.36 -5.04 -7.73
N LYS A 536 6.67 -4.90 -7.51
CA LYS A 536 7.69 -5.26 -8.51
C LYS A 536 7.57 -6.71 -8.98
N THR A 537 7.13 -7.61 -8.10
CA THR A 537 6.87 -9.01 -8.44
C THR A 537 5.77 -9.16 -9.48
N GLU A 538 4.70 -8.38 -9.38
CA GLU A 538 3.58 -8.40 -10.33
C GLU A 538 4.01 -7.83 -11.69
N VAL A 539 4.79 -6.75 -11.68
CA VAL A 539 5.37 -6.17 -12.90
C VAL A 539 6.23 -7.19 -13.65
N ARG A 540 7.08 -7.96 -12.93
CA ARG A 540 7.87 -9.03 -13.55
C ARG A 540 6.99 -10.15 -14.11
N GLN A 541 5.97 -10.58 -13.37
CA GLN A 541 5.02 -11.61 -13.82
C GLN A 541 4.29 -11.18 -15.10
N ILE A 542 3.86 -9.92 -15.19
CA ILE A 542 3.23 -9.39 -16.41
C ILE A 542 4.22 -9.46 -17.57
N ALA A 543 5.44 -8.96 -17.40
CA ALA A 543 6.45 -8.99 -18.45
C ALA A 543 6.75 -10.42 -18.94
N GLU A 544 6.82 -11.39 -18.03
CA GLU A 544 7.01 -12.81 -18.34
C GLU A 544 5.81 -13.40 -19.09
N SER A 545 4.59 -13.14 -18.62
CA SER A 545 3.35 -13.65 -19.24
C SER A 545 3.13 -13.13 -20.67
N GLU A 546 3.61 -11.92 -20.96
CA GLU A 546 3.53 -11.28 -22.26
C GLU A 546 4.74 -11.57 -23.15
N GLY A 547 5.72 -12.32 -22.64
CA GLY A 547 6.94 -12.65 -23.38
C GLY A 547 7.79 -11.44 -23.75
N LEU A 548 7.76 -10.36 -22.96
CA LEU A 548 8.55 -9.16 -23.24
C LEU A 548 10.05 -9.48 -23.16
N CYS A 549 10.84 -8.98 -24.12
CA CYS A 549 12.28 -9.27 -24.17
C CYS A 549 13.05 -8.76 -22.93
N THR A 550 12.47 -7.81 -22.20
CA THR A 550 13.02 -7.25 -20.96
C THR A 550 12.63 -8.01 -19.69
N ALA A 551 11.79 -9.05 -19.75
CA ALA A 551 11.24 -9.74 -18.58
C ALA A 551 12.32 -10.24 -17.60
N ALA A 552 13.37 -10.88 -18.14
CA ALA A 552 14.49 -11.40 -17.35
C ALA A 552 15.58 -10.36 -17.05
N LYS A 553 15.44 -9.12 -17.52
CA LYS A 553 16.48 -8.09 -17.34
C LYS A 553 16.56 -7.70 -15.86
N LYS A 554 17.78 -7.57 -15.35
CA LYS A 554 18.03 -7.09 -13.99
C LYS A 554 17.77 -5.59 -13.92
N ASP A 555 17.31 -5.13 -12.77
CA ASP A 555 17.15 -3.71 -12.50
C ASP A 555 18.53 -3.03 -12.58
N SER A 556 18.57 -1.82 -13.14
CA SER A 556 19.79 -1.01 -13.12
C SER A 556 20.13 -0.66 -11.67
N VAL A 557 21.40 -0.82 -11.32
CA VAL A 557 21.95 -0.49 -10.00
C VAL A 557 22.98 0.64 -10.15
N GLY A 558 23.00 1.55 -9.18
CA GLY A 558 23.88 2.72 -9.20
C GLY A 558 23.26 3.95 -9.87
N ILE A 559 24.03 5.03 -9.91
CA ILE A 559 23.66 6.29 -10.53
C ILE A 559 23.50 6.10 -12.05
N CYS A 560 22.43 6.63 -12.63
CA CYS A 560 21.96 6.32 -13.99
C CYS A 560 23.05 6.32 -15.09
N PHE A 561 24.01 7.26 -15.06
CA PHE A 561 25.06 7.36 -16.08
C PHE A 561 26.29 6.53 -15.72
N ILE A 562 26.69 6.44 -14.46
CA ILE A 562 27.87 5.67 -14.02
C ILE A 562 27.69 4.17 -14.30
N GLY A 563 26.47 3.66 -14.20
CA GLY A 563 26.18 2.25 -14.40
C GLY A 563 26.98 1.37 -13.43
N LYS A 564 27.78 0.44 -13.95
CA LYS A 564 28.56 -0.53 -13.14
C LYS A 564 29.97 -0.05 -12.75
N ARG A 565 30.36 1.15 -13.14
CA ARG A 565 31.72 1.69 -12.93
C ARG A 565 31.97 2.03 -11.45
N ASN A 566 33.23 2.05 -11.05
CA ASN A 566 33.61 2.52 -9.72
C ASN A 566 33.43 4.04 -9.65
N PHE A 567 32.62 4.52 -8.70
CA PHE A 567 32.33 5.95 -8.55
C PHE A 567 33.58 6.81 -8.38
N ALA A 568 34.52 6.40 -7.52
CA ALA A 568 35.71 7.18 -7.23
C ALA A 568 36.62 7.30 -8.47
N ASP A 569 36.81 6.19 -9.19
CA ASP A 569 37.61 6.21 -10.42
C ASP A 569 36.95 7.07 -11.50
N PHE A 570 35.62 6.96 -11.64
CA PHE A 570 34.85 7.75 -12.60
C PHE A 570 34.91 9.25 -12.31
N ILE A 571 34.63 9.68 -11.07
CA ILE A 571 34.62 11.11 -10.72
C ILE A 571 36.02 11.73 -10.88
N HIS A 572 37.09 10.97 -10.64
CA HIS A 572 38.45 11.46 -10.80
C HIS A 572 38.92 11.63 -12.25
N GLN A 573 38.09 11.29 -13.24
CA GLN A 573 38.30 11.70 -14.63
C GLN A 573 37.93 13.18 -14.85
N TYR A 574 37.06 13.74 -13.99
CA TYR A 574 36.52 15.10 -14.11
C TYR A 574 37.04 16.04 -13.02
N ILE A 575 37.24 15.52 -11.81
CA ILE A 575 37.71 16.28 -10.65
C ILE A 575 39.12 15.83 -10.26
N GLN A 576 40.04 16.79 -10.15
CA GLN A 576 41.40 16.52 -9.70
C GLN A 576 41.39 15.84 -8.31
N ARG A 577 42.20 14.78 -8.16
CA ARG A 577 42.35 14.10 -6.86
C ARG A 577 42.90 15.05 -5.80
N GLN A 578 42.08 15.30 -4.79
CA GLN A 578 42.45 16.06 -3.60
C GLN A 578 42.85 15.08 -2.49
N GLU A 579 44.15 14.86 -2.34
CA GLU A 579 44.70 14.01 -1.28
C GLU A 579 44.75 14.77 0.06
N GLY A 580 44.64 14.03 1.16
CA GLY A 580 44.56 14.58 2.50
C GLY A 580 44.80 13.50 3.55
N TYR A 581 44.41 13.78 4.80
CA TYR A 581 44.57 12.85 5.92
C TYR A 581 43.24 12.61 6.63
N PHE A 582 43.10 11.40 7.17
CA PHE A 582 42.08 11.11 8.16
C PHE A 582 42.47 11.70 9.51
N TYR A 583 41.51 12.26 10.23
CA TYR A 583 41.66 12.70 11.62
C TYR A 583 40.58 12.08 12.50
N THR A 584 40.90 11.77 13.75
CA THR A 584 39.89 11.37 14.72
C THR A 584 39.04 12.58 15.14
N VAL A 585 37.89 12.34 15.78
CA VAL A 585 37.03 13.40 16.36
C VAL A 585 37.73 14.29 17.41
N VAL A 586 38.84 13.82 17.99
CA VAL A 586 39.68 14.59 18.93
C VAL A 586 40.87 15.28 18.26
N GLY A 587 40.96 15.24 16.92
CA GLY A 587 42.00 15.91 16.13
C GLY A 587 43.31 15.13 15.98
N GLU A 588 43.34 13.83 16.30
CA GLU A 588 44.53 13.01 16.08
C GLU A 588 44.67 12.66 14.60
N LYS A 589 45.82 13.00 14.01
CA LYS A 589 46.15 12.68 12.62
C LYS A 589 46.39 11.18 12.45
N MET A 590 45.68 10.57 11.50
CA MET A 590 45.78 9.15 11.18
C MET A 590 46.47 8.93 9.82
N TYR A 591 45.88 8.12 8.94
CA TYR A 591 46.43 7.72 7.64
C TYR A 591 46.09 8.72 6.52
N PRO A 592 46.89 8.78 5.45
CA PRO A 592 46.53 9.53 4.26
C PRO A 592 45.36 8.87 3.50
N HIS A 593 44.58 9.67 2.79
CA HIS A 593 43.57 9.20 1.84
C HIS A 593 43.82 9.71 0.42
N ARG A 594 43.26 9.02 -0.57
CA ARG A 594 43.56 9.25 -2.00
C ARG A 594 42.59 10.18 -2.73
N GLY A 595 41.54 10.65 -2.06
CA GLY A 595 40.58 11.58 -2.67
C GLY A 595 39.48 12.03 -1.71
N PHE A 596 39.50 13.30 -1.31
CA PHE A 596 38.52 13.93 -0.43
C PHE A 596 37.08 13.81 -0.93
N THR A 597 36.86 13.98 -2.24
CA THR A 597 35.54 13.95 -2.88
C THR A 597 34.91 12.55 -2.90
N ALA A 598 35.70 11.49 -2.70
CA ALA A 598 35.22 10.10 -2.70
C ALA A 598 34.62 9.64 -1.36
N TYR A 599 34.59 10.51 -0.34
CA TYR A 599 34.08 10.20 1.00
C TYR A 599 32.78 10.94 1.30
N THR A 600 31.84 10.20 1.89
CA THR A 600 30.53 10.69 2.35
C THR A 600 30.35 10.41 3.84
N VAL A 601 29.69 11.31 4.57
CA VAL A 601 29.35 11.10 5.99
C VAL A 601 28.58 9.78 6.17
N GLY A 602 28.97 8.98 7.17
CA GLY A 602 28.42 7.66 7.46
C GLY A 602 29.07 6.51 6.69
N GLN A 603 29.90 6.78 5.66
CA GLN A 603 30.64 5.77 4.90
C GLN A 603 31.76 5.15 5.75
N GLY A 604 32.00 3.84 5.58
CA GLY A 604 33.16 3.19 6.17
C GLY A 604 34.47 3.68 5.53
N ALA A 605 35.38 4.20 6.34
CA ALA A 605 36.66 4.78 5.89
C ALA A 605 37.68 3.72 5.41
N ARG A 606 37.48 2.44 5.77
CA ARG A 606 38.34 1.29 5.38
C ARG A 606 39.84 1.54 5.63
N LEU A 607 40.18 1.96 6.84
CA LEU A 607 41.57 2.20 7.25
C LEU A 607 42.35 0.88 7.29
N GLN A 608 43.48 0.81 6.57
CA GLN A 608 44.31 -0.40 6.52
C GLN A 608 44.98 -0.67 7.87
N GLY A 609 45.02 -1.93 8.29
CA GLY A 609 45.71 -2.35 9.52
C GLY A 609 44.93 -2.13 10.82
N MET A 610 43.72 -1.58 10.76
CA MET A 610 42.84 -1.40 11.92
C MET A 610 41.89 -2.60 12.07
N SER A 611 41.78 -3.13 13.30
CA SER A 611 40.84 -4.22 13.62
C SER A 611 39.40 -3.73 13.75
N ALA A 612 39.21 -2.50 14.21
CA ALA A 612 37.91 -1.86 14.34
C ALA A 612 37.44 -1.22 13.02
N LYS A 613 36.11 -1.13 12.85
CA LYS A 613 35.51 -0.39 11.72
C LYS A 613 35.46 1.10 12.04
N TRP A 614 35.96 1.91 11.12
CA TRP A 614 35.96 3.37 11.21
C TRP A 614 35.01 3.97 10.17
N PHE A 615 34.33 5.05 10.54
CA PHE A 615 33.32 5.71 9.71
C PHE A 615 33.62 7.20 9.60
N VAL A 616 33.36 7.77 8.42
CA VAL A 616 33.44 9.20 8.18
C VAL A 616 32.31 9.91 8.94
N VAL A 617 32.66 10.90 9.75
CA VAL A 617 31.73 11.71 10.55
C VAL A 617 31.75 13.18 10.15
N GLY A 618 32.74 13.61 9.39
CA GLY A 618 32.94 15.00 9.03
C GLY A 618 34.01 15.18 7.97
N LYS A 619 34.07 16.37 7.37
CA LYS A 619 34.98 16.72 6.27
C LYS A 619 35.28 18.21 6.30
N HIS A 620 36.55 18.57 6.16
CA HIS A 620 36.99 19.96 6.02
C HIS A 620 37.60 20.16 4.63
N LYS A 621 37.00 21.06 3.85
CA LYS A 621 37.44 21.37 2.50
C LYS A 621 38.76 22.16 2.53
N SER A 622 38.95 23.06 3.51
CA SER A 622 40.09 23.98 3.55
C SER A 622 41.46 23.30 3.48
N ASP A 623 41.56 22.09 4.04
CA ASP A 623 42.78 21.29 4.11
C ASP A 623 42.58 19.85 3.62
N HIS A 624 41.42 19.58 3.01
CA HIS A 624 40.97 18.27 2.55
C HIS A 624 40.98 17.18 3.63
N SER A 625 40.78 17.54 4.90
CA SER A 625 40.73 16.58 6.01
C SER A 625 39.42 15.79 6.03
N VAL A 626 39.51 14.49 6.36
CA VAL A 626 38.34 13.62 6.57
C VAL A 626 38.29 13.16 8.03
N ILE A 627 37.24 13.53 8.74
CA ILE A 627 37.06 13.20 10.16
C ILE A 627 36.41 11.84 10.28
N VAL A 628 36.99 10.98 11.11
CA VAL A 628 36.55 9.59 11.31
C VAL A 628 36.37 9.26 12.78
N ALA A 629 35.46 8.32 13.04
CA ALA A 629 35.22 7.79 14.37
C ALA A 629 35.10 6.26 14.36
N GLU A 630 35.50 5.64 15.47
CA GLU A 630 35.48 4.19 15.63
C GLU A 630 34.06 3.70 15.99
N GLY A 631 33.61 2.63 15.33
CA GLY A 631 32.38 1.91 15.65
C GLY A 631 31.14 2.45 14.93
N THR A 632 30.17 1.57 14.65
CA THR A 632 28.93 1.93 13.94
C THR A 632 28.00 2.82 14.78
N ARG A 633 28.12 2.74 16.11
CA ARG A 633 27.32 3.46 17.12
C ARG A 633 28.07 4.67 17.74
N ASN A 634 29.10 5.17 17.08
CA ASN A 634 29.85 6.31 17.61
C ASN A 634 28.93 7.55 17.73
N PRO A 635 28.90 8.27 18.87
CA PRO A 635 28.09 9.48 19.05
C PRO A 635 28.29 10.56 17.96
N ALA A 636 29.48 10.65 17.36
CA ALA A 636 29.74 11.61 16.27
C ALA A 636 29.02 11.28 14.96
N LEU A 637 28.37 10.11 14.86
CA LEU A 637 27.55 9.75 13.70
C LEU A 637 26.07 10.13 13.87
N PHE A 638 25.61 10.55 15.04
CA PHE A 638 24.18 10.71 15.33
C PHE A 638 23.82 12.15 15.66
N SER A 639 22.72 12.64 15.09
CA SER A 639 22.15 13.95 15.38
C SER A 639 20.64 13.82 15.63
N ASP A 640 20.09 14.67 16.50
CA ASP A 640 18.64 14.76 16.77
C ASP A 640 17.92 15.71 15.79
N ALA A 641 18.68 16.46 14.98
CA ALA A 641 18.08 17.42 14.07
C ALA A 641 18.87 17.57 12.77
N LEU A 642 18.22 18.20 11.78
CA LEU A 642 18.87 18.76 10.60
C LEU A 642 18.23 20.08 10.18
N PHE A 643 18.88 20.75 9.23
CA PHE A 643 18.42 22.00 8.63
C PHE A 643 18.34 21.88 7.11
N ALA A 644 17.25 22.37 6.54
CA ALA A 644 17.07 22.51 5.10
C ALA A 644 16.67 23.95 4.75
N SER A 645 17.15 24.48 3.63
CA SER A 645 16.78 25.83 3.18
C SER A 645 15.30 25.85 2.80
N ALA A 646 14.51 26.74 3.43
CA ALA A 646 13.09 26.87 3.12
C ALA A 646 12.86 27.40 1.68
N ALA A 647 13.85 28.11 1.11
CA ALA A 647 13.79 28.63 -0.26
C ALA A 647 14.07 27.56 -1.32
N GLN A 648 14.88 26.54 -0.98
CA GLN A 648 15.20 25.42 -1.87
C GLN A 648 14.28 24.21 -1.66
N PHE A 649 13.46 24.23 -0.60
CA PHE A 649 12.49 23.17 -0.34
C PHE A 649 11.31 23.28 -1.32
N ASN A 650 11.12 22.24 -2.13
CA ASN A 650 9.99 22.15 -3.06
C ASN A 650 8.78 21.61 -2.30
N TRP A 651 7.75 22.44 -2.11
CA TRP A 651 6.46 22.00 -1.60
C TRP A 651 5.59 21.49 -2.75
N MET A 652 5.16 20.23 -2.68
CA MET A 652 4.49 19.57 -3.81
C MET A 652 3.21 20.28 -4.26
N THR A 653 2.48 20.87 -3.32
CA THR A 653 1.24 21.61 -3.61
C THR A 653 1.47 23.11 -3.85
N GLY A 654 2.73 23.54 -4.03
CA GLY A 654 3.11 24.91 -4.39
C GLY A 654 3.21 25.90 -3.23
N GLY A 655 2.96 25.47 -1.99
CA GLY A 655 3.10 26.32 -0.80
C GLY A 655 3.24 25.53 0.48
N LEU A 656 3.63 26.25 1.55
CA LEU A 656 3.75 25.68 2.90
C LEU A 656 2.46 24.95 3.31
N PRO A 657 2.51 23.85 4.07
CA PRO A 657 1.30 23.27 4.64
C PRO A 657 0.59 24.26 5.57
N GLN A 658 -0.74 24.21 5.61
CA GLN A 658 -1.56 25.12 6.41
C GLN A 658 -1.18 25.06 7.90
N GLU A 659 -1.01 23.86 8.45
CA GLU A 659 -0.60 23.65 9.85
C GLU A 659 0.74 24.33 10.17
N LEU A 660 1.73 24.20 9.27
CA LEU A 660 3.03 24.83 9.44
C LEU A 660 2.95 26.36 9.34
N ARG A 661 2.09 26.89 8.46
CA ARG A 661 1.84 28.33 8.38
C ARG A 661 1.21 28.88 9.65
N ASP A 662 0.20 28.19 10.18
CA ASP A 662 -0.63 28.71 11.27
C ASP A 662 0.05 28.57 12.63
N THR A 663 0.75 27.46 12.85
CA THR A 663 1.33 27.14 14.17
C THR A 663 2.85 27.31 14.22
N GLY A 664 3.51 27.47 13.07
CA GLY A 664 4.97 27.53 12.95
C GLY A 664 5.68 26.19 13.18
N ARG A 665 4.92 25.10 13.38
CA ARG A 665 5.42 23.73 13.54
C ARG A 665 4.47 22.74 12.86
N MET A 666 4.93 21.52 12.55
CA MET A 666 4.06 20.48 12.01
C MET A 666 4.64 19.10 12.32
N ARG A 667 3.77 18.15 12.68
CA ARG A 667 4.16 16.75 12.85
C ARG A 667 4.07 16.03 11.50
N CYS A 668 5.12 15.31 11.13
CA CYS A 668 5.14 14.56 9.88
C CYS A 668 6.15 13.41 9.90
N PHE A 669 6.16 12.63 8.83
CA PHE A 669 7.15 11.59 8.58
C PHE A 669 8.24 12.10 7.65
N TYR A 670 9.40 11.48 7.64
CA TYR A 670 10.51 11.89 6.77
C TYR A 670 11.36 10.73 6.27
N ARG A 671 12.16 11.04 5.23
CA ARG A 671 13.36 10.30 4.83
C ARG A 671 14.49 11.30 4.60
N VAL A 672 15.71 10.96 5.06
CA VAL A 672 16.95 11.69 4.74
C VAL A 672 17.86 10.92 3.77
N ARG A 673 17.43 9.72 3.38
CA ARG A 673 18.05 8.89 2.35
C ARG A 673 17.05 7.90 1.77
N TYR A 674 17.32 7.47 0.53
CA TYR A 674 16.51 6.46 -0.14
C TYR A 674 16.59 5.09 0.58
N ARG A 675 15.45 4.39 0.68
CA ARG A 675 15.26 3.12 1.41
C ARG A 675 15.44 3.19 2.93
N GLN A 676 15.46 4.38 3.51
CA GLN A 676 15.20 4.53 4.94
C GLN A 676 13.71 4.24 5.21
N ASP A 677 13.40 3.50 6.28
CA ASP A 677 12.00 3.38 6.71
C ASP A 677 11.50 4.76 7.13
N LEU A 678 10.19 5.00 6.98
CA LEU A 678 9.61 6.26 7.43
C LEU A 678 9.69 6.34 8.95
N ASP A 679 10.16 7.48 9.43
CA ASP A 679 10.22 7.79 10.86
C ASP A 679 9.57 9.16 11.11
N GLU A 680 9.20 9.42 12.36
CA GLU A 680 8.46 10.61 12.75
C GLU A 680 9.40 11.76 13.14
N CYS A 681 8.98 12.98 12.80
CA CYS A 681 9.69 14.19 13.14
C CYS A 681 8.72 15.35 13.38
N THR A 682 9.23 16.39 14.02
CA THR A 682 8.57 17.69 14.08
C THR A 682 9.38 18.68 13.25
N ILE A 683 8.73 19.35 12.31
CA ILE A 683 9.37 20.42 11.54
C ILE A 683 8.97 21.79 12.09
N SER A 684 9.88 22.76 12.02
CA SER A 684 9.63 24.15 12.39
C SER A 684 10.42 25.12 11.53
N LEU A 685 9.93 26.35 11.40
CA LEU A 685 10.63 27.42 10.70
C LEU A 685 11.51 28.20 11.68
N VAL A 686 12.81 28.25 11.38
CA VAL A 686 13.85 28.89 12.20
C VAL A 686 14.63 29.95 11.42
N SER A 687 15.27 30.86 12.15
CA SER A 687 16.14 31.88 11.55
C SER A 687 17.44 31.26 11.04
N ASN A 688 18.14 31.94 10.13
CA ASN A 688 19.48 31.55 9.70
C ASN A 688 20.45 31.42 10.89
N ARG A 689 20.44 32.41 11.80
CA ARG A 689 21.29 32.42 13.00
C ARG A 689 21.08 31.19 13.87
N GLU A 690 19.81 30.82 14.10
CA GLU A 690 19.48 29.62 14.87
C GLU A 690 19.97 28.35 14.18
N ALA A 691 19.72 28.21 12.87
CA ALA A 691 20.22 27.07 12.10
C ALA A 691 21.75 26.95 12.17
N ARG A 692 22.47 28.06 11.97
CA ARG A 692 23.95 28.09 12.00
C ARG A 692 24.53 27.80 13.38
N THR A 693 23.88 28.27 14.45
CA THR A 693 24.35 28.04 15.82
C THR A 693 24.23 26.57 16.22
N ASN A 694 23.22 25.86 15.71
CA ASN A 694 22.89 24.49 16.08
C ASN A 694 23.33 23.44 15.05
N ALA A 695 24.07 23.85 14.00
CA ALA A 695 24.62 22.95 13.00
C ALA A 695 25.92 22.28 13.49
N SER A 696 26.18 21.04 13.04
CA SER A 696 27.42 20.33 13.37
C SER A 696 28.64 21.06 12.83
N LYS A 697 29.69 21.14 13.64
CA LYS A 697 31.00 21.74 13.35
C LYS A 697 32.03 20.72 12.88
N LEU A 698 31.66 19.43 12.80
CA LEU A 698 32.52 18.38 12.24
C LEU A 698 32.72 18.52 10.72
N HIS A 699 31.97 19.40 10.06
CA HIS A 699 32.12 19.68 8.64
C HIS A 699 31.97 21.16 8.31
N ASP A 700 32.58 21.58 7.21
CA ASP A 700 32.62 22.99 6.78
C ASP A 700 31.28 23.50 6.24
N TRP A 701 30.35 22.61 5.90
CA TRP A 701 29.05 23.00 5.35
C TRP A 701 28.14 23.50 6.45
N GLN A 702 27.81 24.78 6.35
CA GLN A 702 27.02 25.52 7.32
C GLN A 702 25.91 26.27 6.60
N PRO A 703 24.79 26.57 7.28
CA PRO A 703 23.85 27.58 6.80
C PRO A 703 24.54 28.89 6.42
N GLU A 704 23.96 29.63 5.46
CA GLU A 704 24.54 30.84 4.86
C GLU A 704 25.05 31.82 5.92
N PRO A 705 26.11 32.60 5.67
CA PRO A 705 26.57 33.61 6.62
C PRO A 705 25.48 34.65 6.91
N VAL A 706 25.29 35.02 8.18
CA VAL A 706 24.42 36.14 8.57
C VAL A 706 25.11 37.44 8.18
N ALA A 707 24.45 38.30 7.39
CA ALA A 707 24.97 39.63 7.08
C ALA A 707 24.97 40.51 8.36
N GLU A 708 26.00 41.34 8.54
CA GLU A 708 26.08 42.27 9.67
C GLU A 708 24.83 43.18 9.70
N GLY A 709 23.97 43.04 10.71
CA GLY A 709 22.76 43.85 10.90
C GLY A 709 21.42 43.10 10.84
N GLU A 710 21.38 41.80 10.51
CA GLU A 710 20.14 40.98 10.54
C GLU A 710 19.80 40.40 11.95
N ASP A 711 20.47 40.92 13.00
CA ASP A 711 20.50 40.42 14.38
C ASP A 711 19.39 40.95 15.30
N GLU A 712 18.20 41.30 14.77
CA GLU A 712 17.04 41.62 15.62
C GLU A 712 16.23 40.36 15.96
N GLU A 713 15.74 40.26 17.21
CA GLU A 713 14.76 39.25 17.64
C GLU A 713 13.55 39.29 16.70
N GLY A 714 13.42 38.28 15.82
CA GLY A 714 12.38 38.24 14.78
C GLY A 714 12.90 38.16 13.33
N GLY A 715 14.21 37.95 13.12
CA GLY A 715 14.79 37.74 11.79
C GLY A 715 14.03 36.75 10.90
N LYS A 716 14.08 36.97 9.57
CA LYS A 716 13.33 36.19 8.57
C LYS A 716 13.63 34.69 8.73
N LYS A 717 12.59 33.89 9.01
CA LYS A 717 12.71 32.44 9.12
C LYS A 717 12.97 31.84 7.74
N SER A 718 14.20 31.42 7.49
CA SER A 718 14.69 30.99 6.18
C SER A 718 15.07 29.51 6.11
N TYR A 719 15.03 28.80 7.25
CA TYR A 719 15.34 27.38 7.32
C TYR A 719 14.19 26.58 7.93
N LEU A 720 14.04 25.37 7.42
CA LEU A 720 13.28 24.30 8.06
C LEU A 720 14.23 23.55 9.00
N ARG A 721 13.94 23.59 10.29
CA ARG A 721 14.52 22.69 11.29
C ARG A 721 13.65 21.44 11.36
N VAL A 722 14.29 20.27 11.28
CA VAL A 722 13.62 18.98 11.46
C VAL A 722 14.18 18.37 12.73
N ASP A 723 13.34 18.21 13.74
CA ASP A 723 13.67 17.54 14.99
C ASP A 723 13.16 16.09 14.90
N PHE A 724 14.08 15.14 14.95
CA PHE A 724 13.78 13.71 14.85
C PHE A 724 13.33 13.15 16.19
N ASP A 725 12.39 12.21 16.17
CA ASP A 725 12.02 11.46 17.37
C ASP A 725 13.09 10.44 17.77
N HIS A 726 13.80 9.92 16.78
CA HIS A 726 14.91 8.97 16.98
C HIS A 726 16.20 9.53 16.38
N PRO A 727 17.37 9.32 17.04
CA PRO A 727 18.64 9.88 16.58
C PRO A 727 19.01 9.35 15.19
N GLN A 728 19.37 10.24 14.28
CA GLN A 728 19.64 9.90 12.89
C GLN A 728 21.11 9.75 12.59
N ARG A 729 21.46 8.60 11.99
CA ARG A 729 22.83 8.22 11.66
C ARG A 729 23.28 8.82 10.33
N GLY A 730 24.30 9.67 10.38
CA GLY A 730 25.05 10.18 9.24
C GLY A 730 24.20 11.06 8.34
N VAL A 731 23.49 12.04 8.92
CA VAL A 731 22.80 13.06 8.13
C VAL A 731 23.82 13.77 7.24
N THR A 732 23.61 13.75 5.93
CA THR A 732 24.62 14.19 4.94
C THR A 732 24.09 15.40 4.16
N PRO A 733 24.82 16.53 4.15
CA PRO A 733 24.46 17.68 3.30
C PRO A 733 24.39 17.32 1.81
N GLU A 734 23.49 18.01 1.08
CA GLU A 734 23.12 17.75 -0.33
C GLU A 734 22.47 16.39 -0.64
N GLN A 735 22.31 15.50 0.35
CA GLN A 735 21.24 14.50 0.28
C GLN A 735 19.88 15.18 0.47
N ALA A 736 18.79 14.51 0.11
CA ALA A 736 17.47 15.11 0.20
C ALA A 736 16.76 14.78 1.52
N LEU A 737 16.22 15.83 2.13
CA LEU A 737 15.13 15.72 3.08
C LEU A 737 13.83 15.58 2.27
N VAL A 738 13.05 14.53 2.55
CA VAL A 738 11.72 14.36 1.98
C VAL A 738 10.72 14.18 3.12
N LEU A 739 9.61 14.91 3.06
CA LEU A 739 8.59 14.93 4.11
C LEU A 739 7.30 14.27 3.62
N TYR A 740 6.66 13.51 4.50
CA TYR A 740 5.48 12.71 4.22
C TYR A 740 4.40 12.86 5.30
N ARG A 741 3.16 12.58 4.93
CA ARG A 741 2.06 12.30 5.85
C ARG A 741 1.94 10.80 6.07
N GLY A 742 1.32 10.38 7.18
CA GLY A 742 1.23 8.97 7.57
C GLY A 742 0.49 8.05 6.59
N ASP A 743 -0.24 8.59 5.62
CA ASP A 743 -0.90 7.85 4.54
C ASP A 743 -0.07 7.75 3.24
N GLY A 744 1.21 8.15 3.31
CA GLY A 744 2.15 8.13 2.19
C GLY A 744 2.12 9.35 1.28
N LEU A 745 1.30 10.38 1.57
CA LEU A 745 1.33 11.64 0.81
C LEU A 745 2.68 12.35 1.00
N CYS A 746 3.34 12.70 -0.09
CA CYS A 746 4.60 13.45 -0.09
C CYS A 746 4.30 14.95 -0.03
N TYR A 747 4.72 15.62 1.04
CA TYR A 747 4.62 17.07 1.16
C TYR A 747 5.63 17.77 0.25
N GLY A 748 6.73 17.10 -0.08
CA GLY A 748 7.82 17.65 -0.88
C GLY A 748 9.20 17.31 -0.34
N GLY A 749 10.22 17.94 -0.91
CA GLY A 749 11.60 17.70 -0.50
C GLY A 749 12.58 18.80 -0.94
N GLY A 750 13.77 18.77 -0.36
CA GLY A 750 14.84 19.71 -0.65
C GLY A 750 16.20 19.24 -0.13
N PRO A 751 17.30 19.87 -0.57
CA PRO A 751 18.64 19.52 -0.11
C PRO A 751 18.79 19.81 1.39
N ILE A 752 19.47 18.90 2.08
CA ILE A 752 19.89 19.10 3.46
C ILE A 752 21.03 20.12 3.43
N ALA A 753 20.86 21.24 4.12
CA ALA A 753 21.89 22.27 4.22
C ALA A 753 22.95 21.89 5.25
N ALA A 754 22.53 21.38 6.41
CA ALA A 754 23.43 20.92 7.47
C ALA A 754 22.78 19.89 8.38
N ALA A 755 23.59 18.99 8.93
CA ALA A 755 23.20 18.21 10.11
C ALA A 755 23.20 19.11 11.35
N GLY A 756 22.35 18.81 12.33
CA GLY A 756 22.44 19.41 13.67
C GLY A 756 23.67 18.90 14.43
N GLU A 757 24.02 19.57 15.53
CA GLU A 757 25.09 19.15 16.45
C GLU A 757 24.97 17.65 16.75
N THR A 758 26.09 16.94 16.61
CA THR A 758 26.14 15.50 16.87
C THR A 758 26.07 15.22 18.37
N TYR A 759 25.73 14.00 18.74
CA TYR A 759 25.75 13.56 20.14
C TYR A 759 27.14 13.75 20.78
N TYR A 760 28.21 13.58 19.98
CA TYR A 760 29.58 13.87 20.43
C TYR A 760 29.76 15.35 20.80
N GLU A 761 29.32 16.27 19.94
CA GLU A 761 29.43 17.71 20.17
C GLU A 761 28.58 18.18 21.36
N GLN A 762 27.44 17.53 21.59
CA GLN A 762 26.56 17.78 22.73
C GLN A 762 27.04 17.14 24.04
N GLY A 763 28.06 16.26 24.01
CA GLY A 763 28.45 15.44 25.16
C GLY A 763 27.36 14.45 25.61
N LYS A 764 26.46 14.08 24.71
CA LYS A 764 25.30 13.21 24.97
C LYS A 764 25.67 11.74 24.72
N ALA A 765 25.30 10.86 25.64
CA ALA A 765 25.44 9.42 25.44
C ALA A 765 24.37 8.89 24.47
N LEU A 766 24.75 7.98 23.58
CA LEU A 766 23.80 7.27 22.71
C LEU A 766 23.17 6.13 23.51
N ALA A 767 21.84 6.01 23.50
CA ALA A 767 21.16 4.89 24.15
C ALA A 767 21.53 3.54 23.49
N ASP A 768 21.48 2.44 24.23
CA ASP A 768 21.91 1.11 23.76
C ASP A 768 20.99 0.52 22.68
N ASP A 769 19.76 1.01 22.59
CA ASP A 769 18.69 0.55 21.70
C ASP A 769 18.51 1.41 20.43
N VAL A 770 19.28 2.50 20.25
CA VAL A 770 19.18 3.34 19.06
C VAL A 770 19.28 2.50 17.78
N HIS A 771 18.29 2.65 16.91
CA HIS A 771 18.15 1.89 15.68
C HIS A 771 19.31 2.17 14.71
N ASP A 772 20.05 1.13 14.31
CA ASP A 772 21.10 1.23 13.29
C ASP A 772 20.54 0.82 11.92
N TRP A 773 20.19 1.82 11.12
CA TRP A 773 19.67 1.68 9.76
C TRP A 773 20.59 0.90 8.80
N HIS A 774 21.87 0.71 9.14
CA HIS A 774 22.82 -0.01 8.27
C HIS A 774 22.53 -1.52 8.16
N ARG A 775 21.62 -2.08 8.97
CA ARG A 775 21.25 -3.51 8.91
C ARG A 775 20.40 -3.91 7.69
N GLN A 776 19.92 -2.95 6.87
CA GLN A 776 19.08 -3.25 5.71
C GLN A 776 19.73 -2.98 4.33
N GLY A 777 21.03 -2.67 4.29
CA GLY A 777 21.79 -2.42 3.05
C GLY A 777 22.32 -3.67 2.37
#